data_AF-A0A7Z7LEK0-F1
#
_entry.id   AF-A0A7Z7LEK0-F1
#
_cell.length_a   1.000
_cell.length_b   1.000
_cell.length_c   1.000
_cell.angle_alpha   90.00
_cell.angle_beta   90.00
_cell.angle_gamma   90.00
#
_symmetry.space_group_name_H-M   'P 1'
#
loop_
_entity.id
_entity.type
_entity.pdbx_description
1 polymer ?
#
loop_
_entity_poly.entity_id
_entity_poly.type
_entity_poly.pdbx_seq_one_letter_code
_entity_poly.pdbx_strand_id
1 'polypeptide(L)'
;MRSGRKRINLDGKWRFDIFGCEPEDLAKVEPVRTIDVPACVERYFPVVTREQFYLYYERSFELAKRHSRRYFLHFGAVDYLCKVFLNGEKLGEHIGGYLPFEFEITQLILDNNRLQVLVFDPIGGGILDNSKIPHGKQNGEPNWYTNISGLWQSVWIEERPEVYIHDLKIEASYLQGRVRVSFNTDLIIDGAVLTLLDRKGDTISSKKAVSNEIDLPVSGVLPWSPGEPNLYDLVLEISSRGIHDWLSVRTGFKDFQTASGRLLLNGRDFYIKGVLDQDFYPETLYTVPSREYLGESFRKLKKMGINTLRHHVKVPDPLYMDLADEIGLLVWQDSPYFDDFSPAGSLELLETIRGALERDLHHPSLCVYSIMNESWGIDLTDREQAGWLARSFDELKRDYPSIVFTDNSACMGNYHLKSDLNDYHFYASSIDRGTLWNFLIESYSNDPASFYLREYRDNFVEEPLLVSEFGNWSLPPKKWLEKGDWPHWFSHIFKNVAMTHPGGAGERFLASEIAREYSYDELFEISVENQLENLRMEIDKIRLHDRIRGFVITESSDIFWECNGLLTFDRDFKFPPERLGALLENDFFVAYLENDTLWLGQEARLLVRLLKRLYGETISVESDGLFIERRIDGLEGETVTLSLDTSSMNEGVRALTVRVGRAVSIVPLLLCKRGEAKLKLIKTSEIGPLELEDNTVLVLERPGMNIGINPYSARTVEKEGLLSGDWISGIFWNAKDLSAFAPGGHFRKCHAGLIAGRPMIESEGFSRRLIGITYGWLAGFYGYLDMLEGHRFITTMNIDPSTPQGNLLLRQLETLQY
;
A
#
# COMPACT_ATOMS: atom_id res chain seq x y z
N MET A 1 5.56 14.76 -22.04
CA MET A 1 6.33 15.32 -23.18
C MET A 1 5.44 16.17 -24.09
N ARG A 2 5.91 17.32 -24.59
CA ARG A 2 5.25 18.19 -25.59
C ARG A 2 6.09 18.22 -26.86
N SER A 3 5.48 18.36 -28.01
CA SER A 3 6.20 18.46 -29.29
C SER A 3 5.36 19.22 -30.32
N GLY A 4 5.99 19.56 -31.45
CA GLY A 4 5.28 20.08 -32.63
C GLY A 4 4.62 18.98 -33.46
N ARG A 5 4.71 17.73 -33.00
CA ARG A 5 4.17 16.56 -33.69
C ARG A 5 2.66 16.53 -33.50
N LYS A 6 1.95 16.30 -34.58
CA LYS A 6 0.49 16.20 -34.54
C LYS A 6 0.10 14.82 -34.03
N ARG A 7 -0.62 14.78 -32.91
CA ARG A 7 -1.25 13.57 -32.39
C ARG A 7 -2.71 13.50 -32.83
N ILE A 8 -3.11 12.36 -33.39
CA ILE A 8 -4.49 12.04 -33.76
C ILE A 8 -4.97 10.98 -32.80
N ASN A 9 -5.90 11.34 -31.92
CA ASN A 9 -6.44 10.41 -30.94
C ASN A 9 -7.36 9.37 -31.62
N LEU A 10 -7.15 8.09 -31.34
CA LEU A 10 -8.02 6.99 -31.77
C LEU A 10 -8.87 6.42 -30.62
N ASP A 11 -8.79 6.98 -29.42
CA ASP A 11 -9.64 6.66 -28.28
C ASP A 11 -11.14 6.89 -28.57
N GLY A 12 -11.99 6.35 -27.70
CA GLY A 12 -13.44 6.39 -27.78
C GLY A 12 -14.02 5.03 -28.15
N LYS A 13 -15.15 5.02 -28.87
CA LYS A 13 -15.88 3.79 -29.17
C LYS A 13 -15.28 3.00 -30.34
N TRP A 14 -14.90 1.77 -30.09
CA TRP A 14 -14.44 0.79 -31.07
C TRP A 14 -15.51 -0.25 -31.33
N ARG A 15 -15.56 -0.82 -32.54
CA ARG A 15 -16.31 -2.05 -32.77
C ARG A 15 -15.56 -3.21 -32.13
N PHE A 16 -16.29 -4.16 -31.57
CA PHE A 16 -15.71 -5.16 -30.68
C PHE A 16 -16.42 -6.52 -30.79
N ASP A 17 -15.68 -7.61 -30.58
CA ASP A 17 -16.23 -8.95 -30.41
C ASP A 17 -15.31 -9.85 -29.56
N ILE A 18 -15.86 -10.95 -29.06
CA ILE A 18 -15.17 -11.93 -28.21
C ILE A 18 -15.29 -13.30 -28.86
N PHE A 19 -14.16 -13.97 -29.08
CA PHE A 19 -14.10 -15.28 -29.73
C PHE A 19 -13.45 -16.32 -28.82
N GLY A 20 -14.00 -17.54 -28.79
CA GLY A 20 -13.41 -18.66 -28.05
C GLY A 20 -12.19 -19.29 -28.75
N CYS A 21 -11.92 -18.91 -30.00
CA CYS A 21 -10.74 -19.33 -30.75
C CYS A 21 -10.24 -18.18 -31.64
N GLU A 22 -8.98 -18.26 -32.06
CA GLU A 22 -8.41 -17.28 -32.98
C GLU A 22 -9.20 -17.31 -34.31
N PRO A 23 -9.73 -16.17 -34.79
CA PRO A 23 -10.38 -16.11 -36.10
C PRO A 23 -9.41 -16.44 -37.24
N GLU A 24 -9.80 -17.34 -38.15
CA GLU A 24 -8.96 -17.73 -39.30
C GLU A 24 -8.68 -16.56 -40.27
N ASP A 25 -9.63 -15.62 -40.39
CA ASP A 25 -9.54 -14.49 -41.30
C ASP A 25 -10.20 -13.26 -40.68
N LEU A 26 -9.38 -12.38 -40.10
CA LEU A 26 -9.83 -11.14 -39.46
C LEU A 26 -10.55 -10.21 -40.45
N ALA A 27 -10.28 -10.28 -41.76
CA ALA A 27 -10.93 -9.41 -42.73
C ALA A 27 -12.45 -9.69 -42.83
N LYS A 28 -12.86 -10.93 -42.57
CA LYS A 28 -14.27 -11.39 -42.61
C LYS A 28 -15.01 -11.24 -41.28
N VAL A 29 -14.34 -10.79 -40.23
CA VAL A 29 -14.97 -10.57 -38.93
C VAL A 29 -15.91 -9.36 -39.04
N GLU A 30 -17.19 -9.58 -38.71
CA GLU A 30 -18.22 -8.55 -38.62
C GLU A 30 -18.62 -8.36 -37.14
N PRO A 31 -17.92 -7.51 -36.38
CA PRO A 31 -18.16 -7.33 -34.96
C PRO A 31 -19.54 -6.72 -34.71
N VAL A 32 -20.29 -7.31 -33.77
CA VAL A 32 -21.66 -6.87 -33.44
C VAL A 32 -21.75 -6.02 -32.16
N ARG A 33 -20.64 -5.87 -31.41
CA ARG A 33 -20.58 -5.11 -30.16
C ARG A 33 -19.72 -3.86 -30.34
N THR A 34 -19.71 -3.02 -29.31
CA THR A 34 -18.79 -1.89 -29.18
C THR A 34 -18.19 -1.84 -27.78
N ILE A 35 -16.99 -1.30 -27.65
CA ILE A 35 -16.30 -1.06 -26.38
C ILE A 35 -15.64 0.32 -26.40
N ASP A 36 -15.46 0.96 -25.24
CA ASP A 36 -14.63 2.15 -25.14
C ASP A 36 -13.14 1.75 -25.02
N VAL A 37 -12.27 2.51 -25.68
CA VAL A 37 -10.81 2.40 -25.58
C VAL A 37 -10.27 3.78 -25.19
N PRO A 38 -9.39 3.92 -24.19
CA PRO A 38 -8.87 2.85 -23.34
C PRO A 38 -9.88 2.30 -22.34
N ALA A 39 -9.86 0.98 -22.13
CA ALA A 39 -10.51 0.31 -21.01
C ALA A 39 -10.09 -1.16 -20.90
N CYS A 40 -10.14 -1.70 -19.67
CA CYS A 40 -10.11 -3.15 -19.45
C CYS A 40 -11.43 -3.79 -19.92
N VAL A 41 -11.35 -4.92 -20.62
CA VAL A 41 -12.54 -5.62 -21.15
C VAL A 41 -13.46 -6.12 -20.04
N GLU A 42 -12.87 -6.50 -18.91
CA GLU A 42 -13.53 -6.96 -17.69
C GLU A 42 -14.46 -5.89 -17.12
N ARG A 43 -14.30 -4.62 -17.49
CA ARG A 43 -15.26 -3.58 -17.12
C ARG A 43 -16.63 -3.78 -17.76
N TYR A 44 -16.69 -4.40 -18.94
CA TYR A 44 -17.90 -4.52 -19.74
C TYR A 44 -18.43 -5.95 -19.81
N PHE A 45 -17.54 -6.95 -19.72
CA PHE A 45 -17.89 -8.33 -20.03
C PHE A 45 -17.41 -9.29 -18.93
N PRO A 46 -18.27 -9.67 -17.97
CA PRO A 46 -17.89 -10.55 -16.85
C PRO A 46 -17.31 -11.90 -17.30
N VAL A 47 -17.71 -12.40 -18.48
CA VAL A 47 -17.26 -13.71 -18.99
C VAL A 47 -15.75 -13.79 -19.17
N VAL A 48 -15.10 -12.67 -19.53
CA VAL A 48 -13.65 -12.63 -19.77
C VAL A 48 -12.82 -12.74 -18.49
N THR A 49 -13.44 -12.65 -17.31
CA THR A 49 -12.75 -12.82 -16.02
C THR A 49 -12.51 -14.29 -15.66
N ARG A 50 -13.10 -15.25 -16.39
CA ARG A 50 -13.14 -16.67 -15.99
C ARG A 50 -12.62 -17.64 -17.05
N GLU A 51 -12.58 -17.23 -18.30
CA GLU A 51 -12.26 -18.09 -19.44
C GLU A 51 -11.35 -17.33 -20.42
N GLN A 52 -10.56 -18.08 -21.19
CA GLN A 52 -9.67 -17.53 -22.19
C GLN A 52 -10.43 -17.15 -23.46
N PHE A 53 -10.24 -15.91 -23.94
CA PHE A 53 -10.85 -15.44 -25.17
C PHE A 53 -9.88 -14.64 -26.04
N TYR A 54 -10.18 -14.61 -27.32
CA TYR A 54 -9.62 -13.65 -28.26
C TYR A 54 -10.55 -12.43 -28.33
N LEU A 55 -9.98 -11.27 -28.07
CA LEU A 55 -10.65 -9.98 -28.01
C LEU A 55 -10.37 -9.23 -29.30
N TYR A 56 -11.40 -9.01 -30.12
CA TYR A 56 -11.27 -8.34 -31.39
C TYR A 56 -11.73 -6.89 -31.29
N TYR A 57 -10.89 -5.97 -31.75
CA TYR A 57 -11.18 -4.54 -31.80
C TYR A 57 -11.06 -4.02 -33.23
N GLU A 58 -11.97 -3.12 -33.61
CA GLU A 58 -11.93 -2.47 -34.91
C GLU A 58 -12.30 -0.99 -34.84
N ARG A 59 -11.45 -0.15 -35.44
CA ARG A 59 -11.68 1.29 -35.58
C ARG A 59 -11.47 1.72 -37.02
N SER A 60 -12.40 2.53 -37.51
CA SER A 60 -12.24 3.23 -38.77
C SER A 60 -11.86 4.68 -38.50
N PHE A 61 -10.95 5.23 -39.30
CA PHE A 61 -10.55 6.62 -39.20
C PHE A 61 -10.16 7.19 -40.56
N GLU A 62 -10.38 8.50 -40.71
CA GLU A 62 -9.97 9.25 -41.89
C GLU A 62 -8.61 9.90 -41.62
N LEU A 63 -7.69 9.78 -42.57
CA LEU A 63 -6.38 10.41 -42.47
C LEU A 63 -5.86 10.85 -43.85
N ALA A 64 -5.92 12.15 -44.09
CA ALA A 64 -5.29 12.73 -45.28
C ALA A 64 -3.76 12.76 -45.11
N LYS A 65 -3.08 11.83 -45.77
CA LYS A 65 -1.61 11.72 -45.75
C LYS A 65 -0.97 12.98 -46.33
N ARG A 66 -0.01 13.56 -45.60
CA ARG A 66 0.79 14.69 -46.07
C ARG A 66 2.09 14.20 -46.69
N HIS A 67 2.54 14.90 -47.73
CA HIS A 67 3.87 14.68 -48.30
C HIS A 67 4.96 14.98 -47.26
N SER A 68 6.05 14.21 -47.29
CA SER A 68 7.21 14.34 -46.39
C SER A 68 6.89 14.27 -44.90
N ARG A 69 5.92 13.42 -44.55
CA ARG A 69 5.59 13.06 -43.18
C ARG A 69 5.56 11.55 -43.04
N ARG A 70 5.99 11.08 -41.87
CA ARG A 70 5.91 9.70 -41.44
C ARG A 70 4.84 9.58 -40.36
N TYR A 71 4.16 8.46 -40.30
CA TYR A 71 3.04 8.24 -39.41
C TYR A 71 3.27 6.97 -38.61
N PHE A 72 3.14 7.09 -37.29
CA PHE A 72 3.37 6.01 -36.35
C PHE A 72 2.08 5.74 -35.59
N LEU A 73 1.62 4.49 -35.61
CA LEU A 73 0.50 4.04 -34.81
C LEU A 73 1.04 3.59 -33.45
N HIS A 74 0.55 4.21 -32.38
CA HIS A 74 0.98 3.98 -31.01
C HIS A 74 -0.09 3.30 -30.18
N PHE A 75 0.37 2.41 -29.31
CA PHE A 75 -0.40 1.80 -28.25
C PHE A 75 0.28 2.11 -26.92
N GLY A 76 -0.47 2.64 -25.94
CA GLY A 76 0.06 2.95 -24.62
C GLY A 76 0.44 1.69 -23.83
N ALA A 77 -0.46 0.71 -23.83
CA ALA A 77 -0.31 -0.62 -23.24
C ALA A 77 -1.47 -1.49 -23.70
N VAL A 78 -1.20 -2.78 -23.94
CA VAL A 78 -2.20 -3.77 -24.35
C VAL A 78 -1.92 -5.05 -23.61
N ASP A 79 -2.90 -5.58 -22.86
CA ASP A 79 -2.70 -6.82 -22.11
C ASP A 79 -3.42 -8.00 -22.81
N TYR A 80 -2.79 -9.07 -23.27
CA TYR A 80 -1.35 -9.37 -23.17
C TYR A 80 -0.71 -9.59 -24.56
N LEU A 81 -1.12 -10.64 -25.29
CA LEU A 81 -0.64 -10.87 -26.65
C LEU A 81 -1.49 -10.07 -27.64
N CYS A 82 -0.87 -9.27 -28.49
CA CYS A 82 -1.58 -8.41 -29.42
C CYS A 82 -1.09 -8.60 -30.86
N LYS A 83 -2.00 -8.77 -31.82
CA LYS A 83 -1.73 -8.75 -33.27
C LYS A 83 -2.44 -7.56 -33.91
N VAL A 84 -1.72 -6.76 -34.68
CA VAL A 84 -2.25 -5.50 -35.26
C VAL A 84 -2.27 -5.55 -36.77
N PHE A 85 -3.39 -5.12 -37.36
CA PHE A 85 -3.60 -5.05 -38.80
C PHE A 85 -4.14 -3.69 -39.21
N LEU A 86 -3.66 -3.17 -40.35
CA LEU A 86 -4.15 -1.93 -40.95
C LEU A 86 -4.50 -2.19 -42.41
N ASN A 87 -5.74 -1.90 -42.79
CA ASN A 87 -6.24 -2.06 -44.16
C ASN A 87 -6.05 -3.50 -44.71
N GLY A 88 -6.13 -4.50 -43.83
CA GLY A 88 -5.94 -5.92 -44.15
C GLY A 88 -4.48 -6.40 -44.08
N GLU A 89 -3.51 -5.50 -43.96
CA GLU A 89 -2.08 -5.83 -43.85
C GLU A 89 -1.68 -6.00 -42.37
N LYS A 90 -0.96 -7.09 -42.05
CA LYS A 90 -0.43 -7.33 -40.70
C LYS A 90 0.75 -6.40 -40.43
N LEU A 91 0.65 -5.56 -39.41
CA LEU A 91 1.73 -4.67 -38.98
C LEU A 91 2.77 -5.41 -38.12
N GLY A 92 2.30 -6.26 -37.21
CA GLY A 92 3.17 -6.97 -36.27
C GLY A 92 2.43 -7.54 -35.07
N GLU A 93 3.20 -7.97 -34.08
CA GLU A 93 2.72 -8.52 -32.81
C GLU A 93 3.44 -7.84 -31.64
N HIS A 94 2.79 -7.81 -30.47
CA HIS A 94 3.35 -7.35 -29.20
C HIS A 94 3.03 -8.35 -28.09
N ILE A 95 3.95 -8.48 -27.14
CA ILE A 95 3.87 -9.32 -25.96
C ILE A 95 4.26 -8.44 -24.78
N GLY A 96 3.47 -8.45 -23.71
CA GLY A 96 3.66 -7.61 -22.53
C GLY A 96 2.43 -6.76 -22.22
N GLY A 97 2.10 -6.60 -20.93
CA GLY A 97 0.90 -5.86 -20.51
C GLY A 97 1.11 -4.37 -20.18
N TYR A 98 2.37 -3.90 -20.09
CA TYR A 98 2.69 -2.65 -19.38
C TYR A 98 3.35 -1.55 -20.21
N LEU A 99 4.10 -1.92 -21.26
CA LEU A 99 4.97 -0.99 -21.98
C LEU A 99 4.33 -0.52 -23.30
N PRO A 100 4.59 0.74 -23.71
CA PRO A 100 4.11 1.23 -24.99
C PRO A 100 4.89 0.61 -26.16
N PHE A 101 4.22 0.52 -27.32
CA PHE A 101 4.83 0.11 -28.58
C PHE A 101 4.22 0.86 -29.77
N GLU A 102 4.94 0.86 -30.89
CA GLU A 102 4.53 1.57 -32.10
C GLU A 102 4.84 0.81 -33.40
N PHE A 103 4.09 1.14 -34.45
CA PHE A 103 4.37 0.68 -35.81
C PHE A 103 4.40 1.86 -36.78
N GLU A 104 5.38 1.91 -37.67
CA GLU A 104 5.33 2.85 -38.78
C GLU A 104 4.30 2.40 -39.82
N ILE A 105 3.29 3.24 -40.08
CA ILE A 105 2.17 2.97 -40.98
C ILE A 105 2.18 3.83 -42.24
N THR A 106 3.24 4.63 -42.45
CA THR A 106 3.33 5.64 -43.52
C THR A 106 2.91 5.13 -44.89
N GLN A 107 3.32 3.92 -45.27
CA GLN A 107 3.06 3.36 -46.61
C GLN A 107 1.69 2.70 -46.75
N LEU A 108 1.00 2.45 -45.64
CA LEU A 108 -0.28 1.72 -45.61
C LEU A 108 -1.48 2.63 -45.42
N ILE A 109 -1.27 3.92 -45.13
CA ILE A 109 -2.34 4.90 -44.95
C ILE A 109 -3.09 5.13 -46.28
N LEU A 110 -4.41 5.01 -46.19
CA LEU A 110 -5.40 5.39 -47.20
C LEU A 110 -6.20 6.59 -46.69
N ASP A 111 -7.09 7.16 -47.51
CA ASP A 111 -7.99 8.25 -47.06
C ASP A 111 -8.93 7.75 -45.94
N ASN A 112 -9.44 6.52 -46.10
CA ASN A 112 -10.25 5.81 -45.12
C ASN A 112 -9.50 4.56 -44.68
N ASN A 113 -9.24 4.45 -43.39
CA ASN A 113 -8.45 3.37 -42.82
C ASN A 113 -9.29 2.48 -41.93
N ARG A 114 -8.98 1.18 -41.94
CA ARG A 114 -9.53 0.16 -41.06
C ARG A 114 -8.39 -0.41 -40.21
N LEU A 115 -8.39 -0.11 -38.92
CA LEU A 115 -7.48 -0.68 -37.94
C LEU A 115 -8.19 -1.83 -37.22
N GLN A 116 -7.53 -2.99 -37.19
CA GLN A 116 -8.02 -4.19 -36.52
C GLN A 116 -6.95 -4.65 -35.53
N VAL A 117 -7.37 -5.01 -34.33
CA VAL A 117 -6.48 -5.49 -33.27
C VAL A 117 -7.09 -6.75 -32.67
N LEU A 118 -6.30 -7.81 -32.61
CA LEU A 118 -6.67 -9.07 -31.97
C LEU A 118 -5.80 -9.23 -30.72
N VAL A 119 -6.44 -9.34 -29.56
CA VAL A 119 -5.76 -9.48 -28.27
C VAL A 119 -6.10 -10.83 -27.66
N PHE A 120 -5.13 -11.48 -27.04
CA PHE A 120 -5.31 -12.71 -26.29
C PHE A 120 -4.57 -12.59 -24.95
N ASP A 121 -5.31 -12.68 -23.85
CA ASP A 121 -4.74 -12.76 -22.51
C ASP A 121 -4.96 -14.19 -21.96
N PRO A 122 -3.89 -14.94 -21.65
CA PRO A 122 -4.03 -16.26 -21.06
C PRO A 122 -4.54 -16.18 -19.62
N ILE A 123 -5.59 -16.94 -19.34
CA ILE A 123 -6.15 -17.13 -17.98
C ILE A 123 -6.04 -18.61 -17.62
N GLY A 124 -5.23 -18.95 -16.61
CA GLY A 124 -4.89 -20.33 -16.27
C GLY A 124 -3.96 -21.03 -17.29
N GLY A 125 -3.69 -22.32 -17.09
CA GLY A 125 -2.71 -23.11 -17.86
C GLY A 125 -3.14 -23.58 -19.26
N GLY A 126 -3.81 -22.72 -20.04
CA GLY A 126 -4.33 -23.02 -21.37
C GLY A 126 -3.27 -22.95 -22.48
N ILE A 127 -3.47 -22.06 -23.46
CA ILE A 127 -2.56 -21.91 -24.63
C ILE A 127 -1.17 -21.40 -24.20
N LEU A 128 -1.15 -20.48 -23.25
CA LEU A 128 0.04 -20.05 -22.54
C LEU A 128 -0.17 -20.28 -21.04
N ASP A 129 0.95 -20.49 -20.35
CA ASP A 129 0.99 -20.69 -18.91
C ASP A 129 1.09 -19.33 -18.21
N ASN A 130 -0.04 -18.80 -17.75
CA ASN A 130 -0.11 -17.48 -17.13
C ASN A 130 0.75 -17.38 -15.86
N SER A 131 0.99 -18.49 -15.14
CA SER A 131 1.82 -18.49 -13.94
C SER A 131 3.25 -18.00 -14.19
N LYS A 132 3.72 -18.03 -15.45
CA LYS A 132 5.07 -17.61 -15.85
C LYS A 132 5.14 -16.19 -16.42
N ILE A 133 4.01 -15.50 -16.54
CA ILE A 133 3.93 -14.16 -17.13
C ILE A 133 3.97 -13.12 -16.00
N PRO A 134 4.69 -12.00 -16.13
CA PRO A 134 4.60 -10.92 -15.16
C PRO A 134 3.20 -10.29 -15.16
N HIS A 135 2.38 -10.63 -14.17
CA HIS A 135 1.00 -10.16 -14.03
C HIS A 135 0.73 -9.43 -12.72
N GLY A 136 1.62 -9.39 -11.73
CA GLY A 136 1.35 -8.63 -10.50
C GLY A 136 0.20 -9.24 -9.68
N LYS A 137 -0.63 -8.43 -9.01
CA LYS A 137 -1.73 -8.93 -8.15
C LYS A 137 -2.98 -9.40 -8.91
N GLN A 138 -2.91 -9.51 -10.23
CA GLN A 138 -4.00 -9.91 -11.11
C GLN A 138 -3.60 -11.18 -11.86
N ASN A 139 -4.57 -12.00 -12.29
CA ASN A 139 -4.34 -13.15 -13.17
C ASN A 139 -3.37 -14.25 -12.63
N GLY A 140 -3.40 -14.53 -11.32
CA GLY A 140 -2.55 -15.55 -10.67
C GLY A 140 -3.21 -16.32 -9.53
N GLU A 141 -2.44 -17.12 -8.78
CA GLU A 141 -2.92 -17.88 -7.61
C GLU A 141 -2.17 -17.52 -6.30
N PRO A 142 -2.80 -16.80 -5.35
CA PRO A 142 -4.18 -16.34 -5.37
C PRO A 142 -4.38 -15.08 -6.23
N ASN A 143 -5.51 -15.00 -6.92
CA ASN A 143 -5.85 -13.81 -7.71
C ASN A 143 -6.35 -12.69 -6.81
N TRP A 144 -5.50 -11.69 -6.53
CA TRP A 144 -5.85 -10.64 -5.57
C TRP A 144 -6.85 -9.63 -6.15
N TYR A 145 -6.81 -9.31 -7.44
CA TYR A 145 -7.76 -8.38 -8.02
C TYR A 145 -8.37 -8.96 -9.29
N THR A 146 -9.33 -8.24 -9.88
CA THR A 146 -9.87 -8.69 -11.17
C THR A 146 -8.79 -8.64 -12.25
N ASN A 147 -8.76 -9.66 -13.10
CA ASN A 147 -7.91 -9.70 -14.29
C ASN A 147 -8.11 -8.44 -15.15
N ILE A 148 -7.08 -8.11 -15.92
CA ILE A 148 -7.13 -7.01 -16.86
C ILE A 148 -6.69 -7.50 -18.23
N SER A 149 -7.50 -7.22 -19.25
CA SER A 149 -7.17 -7.56 -20.63
C SER A 149 -7.50 -6.39 -21.55
N GLY A 150 -6.89 -6.41 -22.72
CA GLY A 150 -7.24 -5.55 -23.84
C GLY A 150 -6.47 -4.23 -23.88
N LEU A 151 -7.04 -3.28 -24.63
CA LEU A 151 -6.46 -1.97 -24.89
C LEU A 151 -6.72 -1.05 -23.68
N TRP A 152 -6.01 -1.26 -22.56
CA TRP A 152 -6.27 -0.57 -21.30
C TRP A 152 -5.63 0.83 -21.18
N GLN A 153 -4.75 1.20 -22.11
CA GLN A 153 -4.25 2.56 -22.33
C GLN A 153 -4.49 3.07 -23.76
N SER A 154 -4.34 4.39 -23.97
CA SER A 154 -4.74 5.08 -25.19
C SER A 154 -4.10 4.53 -26.47
N VAL A 155 -4.79 4.73 -27.60
CA VAL A 155 -4.31 4.45 -28.95
C VAL A 155 -4.30 5.74 -29.77
N TRP A 156 -3.21 6.04 -30.46
CA TRP A 156 -3.12 7.27 -31.25
C TRP A 156 -2.19 7.13 -32.45
N ILE A 157 -2.29 8.07 -33.39
CA ILE A 157 -1.32 8.23 -34.47
C ILE A 157 -0.48 9.47 -34.19
N GLU A 158 0.84 9.35 -34.30
CA GLU A 158 1.76 10.47 -34.28
C GLU A 158 2.30 10.76 -35.69
N GLU A 159 2.14 12.01 -36.14
CA GLU A 159 2.74 12.51 -37.37
C GLU A 159 4.13 13.08 -37.07
N ARG A 160 5.16 12.48 -37.66
CA ARG A 160 6.57 12.88 -37.53
C ARG A 160 7.12 13.46 -38.85
N PRO A 161 8.08 14.40 -38.78
CA PRO A 161 8.91 14.74 -39.94
C PRO A 161 9.73 13.53 -40.44
N GLU A 162 10.35 13.63 -41.62
CA GLU A 162 11.18 12.53 -42.17
C GLU A 162 12.41 12.22 -41.29
N VAL A 163 12.93 13.23 -40.60
CA VAL A 163 13.99 13.11 -39.59
C VAL A 163 13.39 13.45 -38.24
N TYR A 164 13.39 12.50 -37.32
CA TYR A 164 12.82 12.67 -36.00
C TYR A 164 13.65 11.99 -34.91
N ILE A 165 13.43 12.43 -33.68
CA ILE A 165 13.98 11.84 -32.46
C ILE A 165 13.11 10.62 -32.08
N HIS A 166 13.69 9.40 -32.03
CA HIS A 166 12.94 8.22 -31.58
C HIS A 166 13.10 7.98 -30.08
N ASP A 167 14.33 7.91 -29.58
CA ASP A 167 14.61 7.75 -28.15
C ASP A 167 15.24 8.99 -27.57
N LEU A 168 14.94 9.25 -26.29
CA LEU A 168 15.47 10.39 -25.55
C LEU A 168 15.69 10.01 -24.08
N LYS A 169 16.95 9.94 -23.66
CA LYS A 169 17.34 9.77 -22.25
C LYS A 169 17.78 11.11 -21.67
N ILE A 170 17.28 11.43 -20.48
CA ILE A 170 17.58 12.68 -19.77
C ILE A 170 18.08 12.32 -18.36
N GLU A 171 19.24 12.87 -18.00
CA GLU A 171 19.84 12.73 -16.67
C GLU A 171 20.14 14.14 -16.11
N ALA A 172 19.29 14.63 -15.20
CA ALA A 172 19.42 15.96 -14.59
C ALA A 172 19.88 15.86 -13.14
N SER A 173 21.08 16.38 -12.82
CA SER A 173 21.66 16.36 -11.47
C SER A 173 21.80 17.76 -10.91
N TYR A 174 21.25 17.97 -9.71
CA TYR A 174 21.34 19.23 -8.99
C TYR A 174 22.76 19.47 -8.45
N LEU A 175 23.34 18.47 -7.79
CA LEU A 175 24.67 18.54 -7.18
C LEU A 175 25.78 18.71 -8.22
N GLN A 176 25.62 18.12 -9.41
CA GLN A 176 26.57 18.31 -10.51
C GLN A 176 26.30 19.60 -11.31
N GLY A 177 25.14 20.23 -11.15
CA GLY A 177 24.76 21.43 -11.88
C GLY A 177 24.73 21.23 -13.40
N ARG A 178 24.17 20.11 -13.88
CA ARG A 178 24.10 19.80 -15.31
C ARG A 178 22.92 18.90 -15.67
N VAL A 179 22.57 18.91 -16.95
CA VAL A 179 21.68 17.93 -17.57
C VAL A 179 22.37 17.28 -18.76
N ARG A 180 22.41 15.95 -18.79
CA ARG A 180 22.88 15.17 -19.93
C ARG A 180 21.69 14.64 -20.70
N VAL A 181 21.76 14.75 -22.01
CA VAL A 181 20.77 14.23 -22.93
C VAL A 181 21.46 13.36 -23.97
N SER A 182 20.96 12.14 -24.14
CA SER A 182 21.32 11.27 -25.27
C SER A 182 20.07 10.89 -26.04
N PHE A 183 20.15 10.91 -27.36
CA PHE A 183 18.99 10.65 -28.21
C PHE A 183 19.40 9.96 -29.50
N ASN A 184 18.44 9.30 -30.15
CA ASN A 184 18.70 8.60 -31.40
C ASN A 184 17.82 9.16 -32.54
N THR A 185 18.34 9.06 -33.77
CA THR A 185 17.70 9.55 -35.01
C THR A 185 17.97 8.60 -36.17
N ASP A 186 17.05 8.55 -37.14
CA ASP A 186 17.21 7.68 -38.32
C ASP A 186 18.25 8.21 -39.33
N LEU A 187 18.46 9.53 -39.34
CA LEU A 187 19.45 10.19 -40.19
C LEU A 187 20.53 10.86 -39.33
N ILE A 188 21.70 11.05 -39.92
CA ILE A 188 22.76 11.88 -39.37
C ILE A 188 22.25 13.33 -39.28
N ILE A 189 22.36 13.92 -38.10
CA ILE A 189 21.97 15.31 -37.85
C ILE A 189 23.07 16.29 -38.31
N ASP A 190 22.65 17.43 -38.84
CA ASP A 190 23.54 18.57 -39.14
C ASP A 190 23.75 19.46 -37.91
N GLY A 191 22.83 19.38 -36.94
CA GLY A 191 22.94 20.06 -35.66
C GLY A 191 21.75 19.81 -34.75
N ALA A 192 22.01 19.92 -33.46
CA ALA A 192 21.04 19.88 -32.38
C ALA A 192 21.22 21.10 -31.46
N VAL A 193 20.12 21.57 -30.88
CA VAL A 193 20.08 22.64 -29.90
C VAL A 193 19.32 22.13 -28.68
N LEU A 194 19.99 22.09 -27.54
CA LEU A 194 19.38 21.76 -26.26
C LEU A 194 19.21 23.04 -25.45
N THR A 195 17.99 23.36 -25.04
CA THR A 195 17.64 24.58 -24.31
C THR A 195 16.86 24.22 -23.06
N LEU A 196 17.32 24.73 -21.91
CA LEU A 196 16.61 24.65 -20.64
C LEU A 196 15.83 25.93 -20.40
N LEU A 197 14.52 25.79 -20.19
CA LEU A 197 13.59 26.88 -19.92
C LEU A 197 13.07 26.80 -18.48
N ASP A 198 12.87 27.96 -17.85
CA ASP A 198 12.16 28.05 -16.58
C ASP A 198 10.62 27.95 -16.78
N ARG A 199 9.86 28.00 -15.68
CA ARG A 199 8.39 27.93 -15.73
C ARG A 199 7.72 29.10 -16.49
N LYS A 200 8.40 30.22 -16.67
CA LYS A 200 7.91 31.38 -17.44
C LYS A 200 8.25 31.26 -18.93
N GLY A 201 9.08 30.28 -19.29
CA GLY A 201 9.59 30.09 -20.64
C GLY A 201 10.89 30.88 -20.90
N ASP A 202 11.52 31.45 -19.87
CA ASP A 202 12.78 32.17 -20.01
C ASP A 202 13.94 31.16 -20.12
N THR A 203 14.88 31.42 -21.03
CA THR A 203 16.05 30.55 -21.23
C THR A 203 17.05 30.69 -20.08
N ILE A 204 17.34 29.57 -19.42
CA ILE A 204 18.37 29.47 -18.38
C ILE A 204 19.73 29.13 -19.00
N SER A 205 19.75 28.14 -19.88
CA SER A 205 20.97 27.66 -20.53
C SER A 205 20.63 27.06 -21.89
N SER A 206 21.55 27.14 -22.85
CA SER A 206 21.38 26.54 -24.17
C SER A 206 22.73 26.12 -24.75
N LYS A 207 22.75 25.00 -25.46
CA LYS A 207 23.96 24.48 -26.12
C LYS A 207 23.62 23.92 -27.49
N LYS A 208 24.44 24.27 -28.47
CA LYS A 208 24.41 23.68 -29.81
C LYS A 208 25.47 22.60 -29.93
N ALA A 209 25.14 21.51 -30.61
CA ALA A 209 26.06 20.41 -30.85
C ALA A 209 25.79 19.74 -32.20
N VAL A 210 26.79 19.08 -32.78
CA VAL A 210 26.63 18.11 -33.87
C VAL A 210 26.93 16.73 -33.29
N SER A 211 26.09 16.33 -32.33
CA SER A 211 26.26 15.13 -31.52
C SER A 211 24.89 14.69 -31.02
N ASN A 212 24.71 13.38 -30.91
CA ASN A 212 23.54 12.73 -30.32
C ASN A 212 23.62 12.65 -28.78
N GLU A 213 24.73 13.10 -28.20
CA GLU A 213 24.92 13.27 -26.77
C GLU A 213 25.31 14.72 -26.48
N ILE A 214 24.56 15.36 -25.57
CA ILE A 214 24.74 16.75 -25.16
C ILE A 214 24.76 16.83 -23.64
N ASP A 215 25.92 17.22 -23.10
CA ASP A 215 26.07 17.63 -21.70
C ASP A 215 25.90 19.17 -21.61
N LEU A 216 24.86 19.62 -20.92
CA LEU A 216 24.53 21.03 -20.72
C LEU A 216 24.78 21.43 -19.25
N PRO A 217 25.85 22.20 -18.97
CA PRO A 217 26.03 22.83 -17.67
C PRO A 217 24.93 23.86 -17.41
N VAL A 218 24.45 23.91 -16.17
CA VAL A 218 23.41 24.83 -15.73
C VAL A 218 23.82 25.52 -14.44
N SER A 219 23.39 26.76 -14.26
CA SER A 219 23.62 27.53 -13.04
C SER A 219 22.34 28.25 -12.63
N GLY A 220 22.13 28.43 -11.33
CA GLY A 220 20.93 29.10 -10.81
C GLY A 220 19.65 28.27 -10.87
N VAL A 221 19.73 26.96 -11.16
CA VAL A 221 18.58 26.05 -11.02
C VAL A 221 18.31 25.77 -9.55
N LEU A 222 17.03 25.66 -9.21
CA LEU A 222 16.56 25.24 -7.90
C LEU A 222 16.35 23.72 -7.91
N PRO A 223 16.68 23.01 -6.81
CA PRO A 223 16.48 21.57 -6.75
C PRO A 223 14.99 21.23 -6.75
N TRP A 224 14.64 20.11 -7.38
CA TRP A 224 13.33 19.49 -7.17
C TRP A 224 13.33 18.73 -5.82
N SER A 225 12.25 18.86 -5.06
CA SER A 225 11.98 18.10 -3.84
C SER A 225 10.47 18.00 -3.60
N PRO A 226 9.99 17.11 -2.71
CA PRO A 226 8.58 17.06 -2.34
C PRO A 226 8.04 18.39 -1.81
N GLY A 227 8.84 19.16 -1.06
CA GLY A 227 8.44 20.48 -0.56
C GLY A 227 8.44 21.58 -1.62
N GLU A 228 9.41 21.53 -2.52
CA GLU A 228 9.61 22.51 -3.60
C GLU A 228 9.79 21.78 -4.95
N PRO A 229 8.70 21.41 -5.65
CA PRO A 229 8.75 20.64 -6.89
C PRO A 229 9.15 21.52 -8.08
N ASN A 230 10.36 22.08 -8.06
CA ASN A 230 10.88 22.94 -9.13
C ASN A 230 11.05 22.14 -10.42
N LEU A 231 10.33 22.55 -11.47
CA LEU A 231 10.26 21.85 -12.76
C LEU A 231 10.61 22.82 -13.88
N TYR A 232 11.27 22.28 -14.89
CA TYR A 232 11.83 22.99 -16.05
C TYR A 232 11.40 22.29 -17.33
N ASP A 233 11.33 23.04 -18.42
CA ASP A 233 11.10 22.47 -19.75
C ASP A 233 12.46 22.37 -20.48
N LEU A 234 12.85 21.15 -20.82
CA LEU A 234 14.04 20.83 -21.60
C LEU A 234 13.63 20.63 -23.06
N VAL A 235 14.04 21.55 -23.93
CA VAL A 235 13.70 21.54 -25.35
C VAL A 235 14.91 21.06 -26.16
N LEU A 236 14.76 19.94 -26.84
CA LEU A 236 15.72 19.43 -27.82
C LEU A 236 15.17 19.68 -29.23
N GLU A 237 15.89 20.48 -30.01
CA GLU A 237 15.62 20.71 -31.43
C GLU A 237 16.73 20.05 -32.25
N ILE A 238 16.38 19.26 -33.26
CA ILE A 238 17.33 18.68 -34.20
C ILE A 238 17.07 19.19 -35.62
N SER A 239 18.10 19.15 -36.44
CA SER A 239 18.03 19.47 -37.86
C SER A 239 18.88 18.53 -38.69
N SER A 240 18.39 18.16 -39.86
CA SER A 240 19.14 17.44 -40.89
C SER A 240 18.57 17.78 -42.26
N ARG A 241 19.42 18.20 -43.20
CA ARG A 241 19.05 18.57 -44.58
C ARG A 241 17.92 19.59 -44.67
N GLY A 242 17.86 20.53 -43.70
CA GLY A 242 16.81 21.55 -43.60
C GLY A 242 15.45 21.04 -43.06
N ILE A 243 15.37 19.77 -42.66
CA ILE A 243 14.21 19.19 -41.95
C ILE A 243 14.47 19.33 -40.45
N HIS A 244 13.44 19.73 -39.70
CA HIS A 244 13.51 19.97 -38.27
C HIS A 244 12.53 19.10 -37.50
N ASP A 245 12.95 18.66 -36.33
CA ASP A 245 12.09 18.03 -35.32
C ASP A 245 12.45 18.59 -33.95
N TRP A 246 11.49 18.58 -33.02
CA TRP A 246 11.74 19.03 -31.67
C TRP A 246 10.84 18.33 -30.65
N LEU A 247 11.41 18.12 -29.46
CA LEU A 247 10.72 17.60 -28.29
C LEU A 247 10.96 18.53 -27.10
N SER A 248 9.94 18.71 -26.28
CA SER A 248 10.00 19.40 -24.99
C SER A 248 9.62 18.41 -23.90
N VAL A 249 10.55 18.13 -23.01
CA VAL A 249 10.34 17.23 -21.88
C VAL A 249 10.42 18.03 -20.60
N ARG A 250 9.46 17.79 -19.71
CA ARG A 250 9.51 18.37 -18.38
C ARG A 250 10.46 17.57 -17.51
N THR A 251 11.33 18.23 -16.76
CA THR A 251 12.28 17.56 -15.85
C THR A 251 12.54 18.42 -14.62
N GLY A 252 13.19 17.84 -13.61
CA GLY A 252 13.63 18.53 -12.40
C GLY A 252 15.05 18.11 -12.04
N PHE A 253 15.80 19.01 -11.41
CA PHE A 253 17.17 18.72 -10.98
C PHE A 253 17.12 18.07 -9.61
N LYS A 254 17.51 16.79 -9.54
CA LYS A 254 17.44 16.01 -8.30
C LYS A 254 18.58 14.99 -8.23
N ASP A 255 19.16 14.84 -7.06
CA ASP A 255 20.01 13.70 -6.71
C ASP A 255 19.38 12.94 -5.54
N PHE A 256 19.21 11.62 -5.68
CA PHE A 256 18.73 10.74 -4.62
C PHE A 256 19.73 9.61 -4.43
N GLN A 257 20.28 9.50 -3.22
CA GLN A 257 21.47 8.68 -2.98
C GLN A 257 21.38 8.01 -1.61
N THR A 258 22.04 6.86 -1.47
CA THR A 258 22.30 6.23 -0.17
C THR A 258 23.76 6.47 0.19
N ALA A 259 24.03 6.80 1.45
CA ALA A 259 25.39 6.99 1.95
C ALA A 259 25.45 6.78 3.46
N SER A 260 26.34 5.88 3.93
CA SER A 260 26.63 5.69 5.36
C SER A 260 25.36 5.50 6.23
N GLY A 261 24.46 4.61 5.83
CA GLY A 261 23.21 4.35 6.54
C GLY A 261 22.14 5.44 6.41
N ARG A 262 22.33 6.43 5.52
CA ARG A 262 21.40 7.54 5.30
C ARG A 262 20.83 7.53 3.89
N LEU A 263 19.61 8.04 3.76
CA LEU A 263 19.01 8.46 2.50
C LEU A 263 19.24 9.96 2.34
N LEU A 264 19.75 10.37 1.17
CA LEU A 264 20.07 11.75 0.86
C LEU A 264 19.25 12.22 -0.35
N LEU A 265 18.53 13.33 -0.18
CA LEU A 265 17.90 14.07 -1.27
C LEU A 265 18.66 15.40 -1.45
N ASN A 266 19.26 15.58 -2.63
CA ASN A 266 20.07 16.74 -2.97
C ASN A 266 21.20 17.00 -1.96
N GLY A 267 21.83 15.92 -1.48
CA GLY A 267 22.93 15.96 -0.50
C GLY A 267 22.50 16.23 0.94
N ARG A 268 21.20 16.21 1.24
CA ARG A 268 20.66 16.41 2.59
C ARG A 268 19.90 15.18 3.06
N ASP A 269 19.99 14.89 4.36
CA ASP A 269 19.23 13.81 4.99
C ASP A 269 17.75 13.88 4.63
N PHE A 270 17.24 12.75 4.14
CA PHE A 270 15.86 12.54 3.78
C PHE A 270 15.27 11.42 4.63
N TYR A 271 13.98 11.55 4.94
CA TYR A 271 13.22 10.55 5.68
C TYR A 271 11.96 10.21 4.90
N ILE A 272 11.83 8.96 4.46
CA ILE A 272 10.67 8.51 3.69
C ILE A 272 9.45 8.42 4.62
N LYS A 273 8.38 9.12 4.24
CA LYS A 273 7.04 9.02 4.83
C LYS A 273 6.12 8.57 3.71
N GLY A 274 6.17 7.27 3.47
CA GLY A 274 5.57 6.63 2.33
C GLY A 274 4.17 6.12 2.60
N VAL A 275 3.43 5.91 1.53
CA VAL A 275 2.19 5.13 1.51
C VAL A 275 2.18 4.24 0.27
N LEU A 276 1.77 2.99 0.43
CA LEU A 276 1.61 2.03 -0.65
C LEU A 276 0.34 2.34 -1.45
N ASP A 277 0.41 2.28 -2.77
CA ASP A 277 -0.73 2.52 -3.65
C ASP A 277 -0.89 1.34 -4.62
N GLN A 278 -1.99 0.59 -4.50
CA GLN A 278 -2.33 -0.46 -5.47
C GLN A 278 -2.72 0.13 -6.83
N ASP A 279 -3.15 1.41 -6.85
CA ASP A 279 -3.50 2.12 -8.08
C ASP A 279 -4.64 1.42 -8.88
N PHE A 280 -5.57 0.75 -8.21
CA PHE A 280 -6.87 0.35 -8.80
C PHE A 280 -7.96 1.36 -8.46
N TYR A 281 -8.99 1.36 -9.29
CA TYR A 281 -10.04 2.37 -9.30
C TYR A 281 -11.42 1.72 -9.21
N PRO A 282 -12.31 2.20 -8.32
CA PRO A 282 -13.61 1.55 -8.12
C PRO A 282 -14.43 1.46 -9.40
N GLU A 283 -14.43 2.50 -10.24
CA GLU A 283 -15.32 2.64 -11.40
C GLU A 283 -14.69 2.28 -12.75
N THR A 284 -13.36 2.21 -12.81
CA THR A 284 -12.57 1.96 -14.03
C THR A 284 -11.61 0.79 -13.92
N LEU A 285 -11.64 0.09 -12.78
CA LEU A 285 -10.79 -1.05 -12.42
C LEU A 285 -9.30 -0.72 -12.38
N TYR A 286 -8.68 -0.51 -13.54
CA TYR A 286 -7.24 -0.33 -13.68
C TYR A 286 -6.86 0.96 -14.42
N THR A 287 -7.71 1.41 -15.35
CA THR A 287 -7.49 2.62 -16.13
C THR A 287 -7.68 3.86 -15.27
N VAL A 288 -6.74 4.82 -15.29
CA VAL A 288 -6.84 6.07 -14.52
C VAL A 288 -8.12 6.83 -14.91
N PRO A 289 -9.04 7.15 -13.98
CA PRO A 289 -10.32 7.78 -14.31
C PRO A 289 -10.18 9.16 -14.94
N SER A 290 -9.30 9.99 -14.39
CA SER A 290 -8.97 11.33 -14.89
C SER A 290 -7.75 11.89 -14.16
N ARG A 291 -7.12 12.91 -14.76
CA ARG A 291 -6.05 13.69 -14.11
C ARG A 291 -6.51 14.35 -12.82
N GLU A 292 -7.73 14.86 -12.82
CA GLU A 292 -8.33 15.53 -11.67
C GLU A 292 -8.49 14.57 -10.50
N TYR A 293 -9.04 13.37 -10.75
CA TYR A 293 -9.25 12.34 -9.74
C TYR A 293 -7.93 11.89 -9.10
N LEU A 294 -6.94 11.51 -9.91
CA LEU A 294 -5.64 11.06 -9.41
C LEU A 294 -4.89 12.19 -8.70
N GLY A 295 -4.90 13.39 -9.28
CA GLY A 295 -4.26 14.56 -8.69
C GLY A 295 -4.91 15.00 -7.38
N GLU A 296 -6.22 14.86 -7.21
CA GLU A 296 -6.89 15.14 -5.93
C GLU A 296 -6.45 14.15 -4.85
N SER A 297 -6.41 12.85 -5.16
CA SER A 297 -5.92 11.80 -4.25
C SER A 297 -4.49 12.10 -3.77
N PHE A 298 -3.59 12.44 -4.69
CA PHE A 298 -2.20 12.79 -4.35
C PHE A 298 -2.11 14.04 -3.47
N ARG A 299 -2.90 15.09 -3.76
CA ARG A 299 -2.93 16.30 -2.92
C ARG A 299 -3.47 16.01 -1.53
N LYS A 300 -4.45 15.10 -1.39
CA LYS A 300 -4.97 14.66 -0.09
C LYS A 300 -3.89 13.94 0.71
N LEU A 301 -3.19 12.98 0.11
CA LEU A 301 -2.06 12.27 0.76
C LEU A 301 -0.95 13.25 1.17
N LYS A 302 -0.57 14.18 0.28
CA LYS A 302 0.42 15.21 0.58
C LYS A 302 -0.01 16.11 1.74
N LYS A 303 -1.30 16.47 1.82
CA LYS A 303 -1.87 17.25 2.93
C LYS A 303 -1.78 16.50 4.27
N MET A 304 -1.79 15.18 4.27
CA MET A 304 -1.60 14.36 5.46
C MET A 304 -0.13 14.22 5.87
N GLY A 305 0.83 14.79 5.12
CA GLY A 305 2.26 14.76 5.43
C GLY A 305 3.05 13.66 4.72
N ILE A 306 2.43 12.91 3.80
CA ILE A 306 3.07 11.91 2.93
C ILE A 306 3.99 12.62 1.94
N ASN A 307 5.19 12.06 1.73
CA ASN A 307 6.17 12.58 0.78
C ASN A 307 6.59 11.58 -0.31
N THR A 308 6.17 10.32 -0.19
CA THR A 308 6.54 9.22 -1.10
C THR A 308 5.33 8.32 -1.36
N LEU A 309 5.13 7.91 -2.60
CA LEU A 309 4.16 6.92 -3.04
C LEU A 309 4.93 5.65 -3.42
N ARG A 310 4.57 4.50 -2.84
CA ARG A 310 5.05 3.19 -3.28
C ARG A 310 4.01 2.59 -4.22
N HIS A 311 4.24 2.73 -5.52
CA HIS A 311 3.37 2.19 -6.56
C HIS A 311 3.60 0.69 -6.68
N HIS A 312 2.57 -0.09 -6.36
CA HIS A 312 2.74 -1.48 -5.96
C HIS A 312 2.53 -2.46 -7.13
N VAL A 313 3.52 -3.33 -7.33
CA VAL A 313 3.58 -4.49 -8.23
C VAL A 313 2.98 -4.34 -9.64
N LYS A 314 3.13 -3.16 -10.25
CA LYS A 314 2.80 -2.90 -11.65
C LYS A 314 3.52 -1.67 -12.18
N VAL A 315 3.50 -1.46 -13.49
CA VAL A 315 4.02 -0.24 -14.11
C VAL A 315 2.92 0.85 -14.14
N PRO A 316 3.19 2.08 -13.65
CA PRO A 316 2.18 3.12 -13.59
C PRO A 316 1.79 3.64 -14.97
N ASP A 317 0.58 4.19 -15.09
CA ASP A 317 0.23 5.08 -16.19
C ASP A 317 1.17 6.31 -16.19
N PRO A 318 1.66 6.80 -17.34
CA PRO A 318 2.53 7.98 -17.39
C PRO A 318 1.96 9.22 -16.67
N LEU A 319 0.64 9.36 -16.59
CA LEU A 319 -0.04 10.42 -15.86
C LEU A 319 0.27 10.41 -14.34
N TYR A 320 0.52 9.22 -13.77
CA TYR A 320 0.91 9.06 -12.37
C TYR A 320 2.24 9.78 -12.09
N MET A 321 3.23 9.57 -12.95
CA MET A 321 4.56 10.18 -12.83
C MET A 321 4.52 11.70 -13.07
N ASP A 322 3.78 12.15 -14.10
CA ASP A 322 3.54 13.57 -14.37
C ASP A 322 2.93 14.29 -13.16
N LEU A 323 1.95 13.66 -12.48
CA LEU A 323 1.30 14.23 -11.31
C LEU A 323 2.20 14.20 -10.08
N ALA A 324 2.97 13.13 -9.87
CA ALA A 324 3.92 13.03 -8.75
C ALA A 324 5.01 14.13 -8.84
N ASP A 325 5.53 14.37 -10.03
CA ASP A 325 6.46 15.47 -10.32
C ASP A 325 5.89 16.84 -9.98
N GLU A 326 4.68 17.14 -10.48
CA GLU A 326 4.03 18.44 -10.33
C GLU A 326 3.58 18.72 -8.90
N ILE A 327 3.02 17.70 -8.25
CA ILE A 327 2.52 17.80 -6.87
C ILE A 327 3.69 17.79 -5.90
N GLY A 328 4.81 17.12 -6.22
CA GLY A 328 5.95 16.96 -5.32
C GLY A 328 5.73 15.78 -4.37
N LEU A 329 5.70 14.58 -4.93
CA LEU A 329 5.73 13.30 -4.25
C LEU A 329 6.82 12.45 -4.90
N LEU A 330 7.64 11.78 -4.10
CA LEU A 330 8.54 10.76 -4.61
C LEU A 330 7.77 9.52 -5.03
N VAL A 331 8.30 8.77 -5.99
CA VAL A 331 7.78 7.47 -6.40
C VAL A 331 8.84 6.41 -6.13
N TRP A 332 8.42 5.43 -5.34
CA TRP A 332 9.01 4.11 -5.26
C TRP A 332 8.17 3.21 -6.17
N GLN A 333 8.78 2.64 -7.20
CA GLN A 333 8.08 1.77 -8.14
C GLN A 333 8.43 0.29 -7.91
N ASP A 334 7.43 -0.55 -7.79
CA ASP A 334 7.61 -2.00 -7.75
C ASP A 334 7.43 -2.61 -9.16
N SER A 335 8.18 -3.67 -9.46
CA SER A 335 7.93 -4.47 -10.66
C SER A 335 6.68 -5.34 -10.50
N PRO A 336 5.96 -5.68 -11.60
CA PRO A 336 5.03 -6.80 -11.56
C PRO A 336 5.77 -8.11 -11.24
N TYR A 337 5.04 -9.15 -10.86
CA TYR A 337 5.62 -10.49 -10.59
C TYR A 337 4.89 -11.57 -11.39
N PHE A 338 5.54 -12.72 -11.55
CA PHE A 338 4.95 -13.97 -12.05
C PHE A 338 4.79 -14.95 -10.88
N ASP A 339 3.89 -15.92 -10.95
CA ASP A 339 3.68 -16.89 -9.87
C ASP A 339 4.78 -17.96 -9.80
N ASP A 340 5.32 -18.36 -10.96
CA ASP A 340 6.34 -19.40 -11.11
C ASP A 340 7.55 -18.88 -11.88
N PHE A 341 8.74 -19.09 -11.32
CA PHE A 341 9.99 -18.76 -11.98
C PHE A 341 10.17 -19.53 -13.30
N SER A 342 10.52 -18.81 -14.36
CA SER A 342 10.98 -19.40 -15.61
C SER A 342 12.01 -18.51 -16.31
N PRO A 343 12.91 -19.07 -17.16
CA PRO A 343 13.83 -18.26 -17.94
C PRO A 343 13.15 -17.22 -18.84
N ALA A 344 11.97 -17.54 -19.40
CA ALA A 344 11.22 -16.61 -20.24
C ALA A 344 10.56 -15.50 -19.42
N GLY A 345 9.82 -15.83 -18.36
CA GLY A 345 9.17 -14.84 -17.49
C GLY A 345 10.14 -13.93 -16.77
N SER A 346 11.29 -14.48 -16.35
CA SER A 346 12.36 -13.67 -15.72
C SER A 346 13.05 -12.72 -16.70
N LEU A 347 13.20 -13.10 -17.98
CA LEU A 347 13.69 -12.19 -19.02
C LEU A 347 12.68 -11.08 -19.30
N GLU A 348 11.41 -11.44 -19.48
CA GLU A 348 10.32 -10.49 -19.73
C GLU A 348 10.14 -9.49 -18.58
N LEU A 349 10.27 -9.94 -17.33
CA LEU A 349 10.25 -9.06 -16.17
C LEU A 349 11.38 -8.02 -16.25
N LEU A 350 12.61 -8.44 -16.57
CA LEU A 350 13.73 -7.49 -16.70
C LEU A 350 13.56 -6.55 -17.89
N GLU A 351 12.99 -7.00 -19.00
CA GLU A 351 12.64 -6.14 -20.14
C GLU A 351 11.56 -5.12 -19.73
N THR A 352 10.57 -5.54 -18.95
CA THR A 352 9.53 -4.66 -18.40
C THR A 352 10.13 -3.58 -17.50
N ILE A 353 11.04 -3.96 -16.59
CA ILE A 353 11.75 -3.02 -15.70
C ILE A 353 12.57 -2.02 -16.52
N ARG A 354 13.37 -2.49 -17.48
CA ARG A 354 14.21 -1.63 -18.31
C ARG A 354 13.36 -0.66 -19.12
N GLY A 355 12.30 -1.13 -19.78
CA GLY A 355 11.41 -0.27 -20.55
C GLY A 355 10.66 0.76 -19.70
N ALA A 356 10.26 0.40 -18.48
CA ALA A 356 9.66 1.35 -17.53
C ALA A 356 10.67 2.43 -17.09
N LEU A 357 11.90 2.03 -16.77
CA LEU A 357 12.98 2.96 -16.43
C LEU A 357 13.33 3.87 -17.62
N GLU A 358 13.45 3.33 -18.83
CA GLU A 358 13.72 4.12 -20.04
C GLU A 358 12.64 5.16 -20.30
N ARG A 359 11.37 4.81 -20.08
CA ARG A 359 10.24 5.73 -20.17
C ARG A 359 10.29 6.80 -19.09
N ASP A 360 10.57 6.42 -17.84
CA ASP A 360 10.26 7.25 -16.67
C ASP A 360 11.46 7.93 -15.99
N LEU A 361 12.71 7.60 -16.34
CA LEU A 361 13.93 8.11 -15.67
C LEU A 361 14.05 9.66 -15.68
N HIS A 362 13.38 10.32 -16.63
CA HIS A 362 13.37 11.77 -16.73
C HIS A 362 12.51 12.47 -15.66
N HIS A 363 11.62 11.71 -15.00
CA HIS A 363 10.77 12.18 -13.91
C HIS A 363 11.59 12.32 -12.62
N PRO A 364 11.77 13.53 -12.07
CA PRO A 364 12.47 13.70 -10.79
C PRO A 364 11.79 12.97 -9.63
N SER A 365 10.49 12.67 -9.70
CA SER A 365 9.81 11.89 -8.66
C SER A 365 10.34 10.46 -8.52
N LEU A 366 10.81 9.81 -9.59
CA LEU A 366 11.31 8.43 -9.52
C LEU A 366 12.64 8.35 -8.75
N CYS A 367 12.67 7.54 -7.70
CA CYS A 367 13.83 7.44 -6.82
C CYS A 367 14.20 6.02 -6.38
N VAL A 368 13.21 5.19 -6.08
CA VAL A 368 13.41 3.82 -5.58
C VAL A 368 12.71 2.84 -6.52
N TYR A 369 13.31 1.67 -6.74
CA TYR A 369 12.73 0.63 -7.58
C TYR A 369 12.93 -0.76 -6.96
N SER A 370 11.85 -1.52 -6.76
CA SER A 370 11.91 -2.93 -6.32
C SER A 370 11.92 -3.88 -7.49
N ILE A 371 12.90 -4.78 -7.56
CA ILE A 371 12.93 -5.84 -8.58
C ILE A 371 11.87 -6.89 -8.24
N MET A 372 11.80 -7.34 -6.99
CA MET A 372 10.83 -8.31 -6.50
C MET A 372 10.12 -7.78 -5.25
N ASN A 373 8.88 -8.20 -5.05
CA ASN A 373 8.13 -7.99 -3.81
C ASN A 373 7.92 -9.33 -3.11
N GLU A 374 8.30 -9.43 -1.83
CA GLU A 374 8.07 -10.60 -0.97
C GLU A 374 8.51 -11.96 -1.54
N SER A 375 9.49 -11.96 -2.45
CA SER A 375 9.91 -13.14 -3.23
C SER A 375 8.76 -13.80 -4.00
N TRP A 376 7.69 -13.07 -4.32
CA TRP A 376 6.59 -13.59 -5.12
C TRP A 376 7.11 -14.05 -6.48
N GLY A 377 6.92 -15.33 -6.80
CA GLY A 377 7.44 -15.94 -8.03
C GLY A 377 8.79 -16.63 -7.92
N ILE A 378 9.52 -16.47 -6.81
CA ILE A 378 10.86 -17.06 -6.65
C ILE A 378 11.04 -17.78 -5.32
N ASP A 379 11.89 -18.80 -5.32
CA ASP A 379 12.35 -19.51 -4.13
C ASP A 379 13.80 -19.13 -3.83
N LEU A 380 14.02 -18.36 -2.75
CA LEU A 380 15.36 -17.97 -2.34
C LEU A 380 16.21 -19.13 -1.81
N THR A 381 15.62 -20.30 -1.54
CA THR A 381 16.36 -21.52 -1.20
C THR A 381 16.94 -22.21 -2.45
N ASP A 382 16.41 -21.89 -3.63
CA ASP A 382 16.97 -22.29 -4.92
C ASP A 382 18.13 -21.35 -5.30
N ARG A 383 19.34 -21.94 -5.43
CA ARG A 383 20.56 -21.19 -5.75
C ARG A 383 20.53 -20.54 -7.13
N GLU A 384 19.82 -21.12 -8.09
CA GLU A 384 19.72 -20.56 -9.44
C GLU A 384 18.88 -19.28 -9.40
N GLN A 385 17.74 -19.32 -8.72
CA GLN A 385 16.80 -18.20 -8.61
C GLN A 385 17.35 -17.07 -7.74
N ALA A 386 17.93 -17.39 -6.57
CA ALA A 386 18.64 -16.40 -5.76
C ALA A 386 19.83 -15.79 -6.52
N GLY A 387 20.58 -16.62 -7.25
CA GLY A 387 21.67 -16.15 -8.09
C GLY A 387 21.22 -15.27 -9.25
N TRP A 388 20.04 -15.54 -9.84
CA TRP A 388 19.43 -14.68 -10.85
C TRP A 388 19.10 -13.31 -10.27
N LEU A 389 18.40 -13.24 -9.13
CA LEU A 389 18.02 -11.97 -8.52
C LEU A 389 19.25 -11.11 -8.18
N ALA A 390 20.27 -11.71 -7.58
CA ALA A 390 21.51 -11.00 -7.24
C ALA A 390 22.25 -10.46 -8.48
N ARG A 391 22.24 -11.19 -9.61
CA ARG A 391 22.82 -10.70 -10.88
C ARG A 391 21.98 -9.60 -11.51
N SER A 392 20.65 -9.75 -11.49
CA SER A 392 19.71 -8.73 -11.97
C SER A 392 19.91 -7.40 -11.24
N PHE A 393 20.11 -7.43 -9.93
CA PHE A 393 20.45 -6.26 -9.14
C PHE A 393 21.75 -5.59 -9.65
N ASP A 394 22.84 -6.35 -9.80
CA ASP A 394 24.12 -5.81 -10.27
C ASP A 394 24.00 -5.18 -11.68
N GLU A 395 23.24 -5.82 -12.58
CA GLU A 395 23.01 -5.34 -13.94
C GLU A 395 22.20 -4.03 -13.94
N LEU A 396 21.06 -4.01 -13.26
CA LEU A 396 20.20 -2.83 -13.19
C LEU A 396 20.91 -1.66 -12.49
N LYS A 397 21.66 -1.92 -11.40
CA LYS A 397 22.41 -0.88 -10.70
C LYS A 397 23.51 -0.28 -11.57
N ARG A 398 24.20 -1.10 -12.37
CA ARG A 398 25.22 -0.63 -13.32
C ARG A 398 24.61 0.25 -14.41
N ASP A 399 23.46 -0.16 -14.94
CA ASP A 399 22.84 0.49 -16.11
C ASP A 399 22.04 1.76 -15.70
N TYR A 400 21.54 1.80 -14.46
CA TYR A 400 20.73 2.89 -13.88
C TYR A 400 21.26 3.36 -12.51
N PRO A 401 22.49 3.89 -12.41
CA PRO A 401 23.15 4.18 -11.13
C PRO A 401 22.47 5.29 -10.30
N SER A 402 21.60 6.11 -10.91
CA SER A 402 20.85 7.17 -10.25
C SER A 402 19.60 6.67 -9.50
N ILE A 403 19.24 5.39 -9.65
CA ILE A 403 18.14 4.75 -8.95
C ILE A 403 18.68 4.00 -7.72
N VAL A 404 17.94 4.07 -6.63
CA VAL A 404 18.14 3.23 -5.44
C VAL A 404 17.33 1.96 -5.68
N PHE A 405 18.00 0.81 -5.79
CA PHE A 405 17.33 -0.46 -6.03
C PHE A 405 17.16 -1.25 -4.73
N THR A 406 16.02 -1.92 -4.63
CA THR A 406 15.82 -3.04 -3.70
C THR A 406 15.69 -4.30 -4.53
N ASP A 407 16.43 -5.35 -4.20
CA ASP A 407 16.32 -6.62 -4.91
C ASP A 407 14.99 -7.31 -4.62
N ASN A 408 14.68 -7.49 -3.33
CA ASN A 408 13.47 -8.07 -2.83
C ASN A 408 12.97 -7.21 -1.67
N SER A 409 11.82 -6.56 -1.84
CA SER A 409 11.15 -5.88 -0.73
C SER A 409 10.59 -6.95 0.20
N ALA A 410 11.36 -7.26 1.25
CA ALA A 410 11.28 -8.53 1.96
C ALA A 410 10.28 -8.50 3.11
N CYS A 411 9.73 -9.66 3.47
CA CYS A 411 8.81 -9.86 4.59
C CYS A 411 9.14 -11.14 5.37
N MET A 412 8.43 -11.37 6.48
CA MET A 412 8.68 -12.50 7.38
C MET A 412 8.70 -13.85 6.62
N GLY A 413 9.88 -14.47 6.54
CA GLY A 413 10.09 -15.76 5.88
C GLY A 413 10.93 -15.67 4.59
N ASN A 414 11.18 -14.47 4.07
CA ASN A 414 12.12 -14.22 2.98
C ASN A 414 13.13 -13.12 3.38
N TYR A 415 14.08 -12.82 2.49
CA TYR A 415 15.27 -12.03 2.81
C TYR A 415 15.78 -11.22 1.62
N HIS A 416 16.62 -10.22 1.91
CA HIS A 416 17.48 -9.59 0.90
C HIS A 416 18.66 -10.48 0.50
N LEU A 417 19.20 -10.24 -0.69
CA LEU A 417 20.48 -10.76 -1.18
C LEU A 417 21.48 -9.61 -1.40
N LYS A 418 21.05 -8.54 -2.06
CA LYS A 418 21.81 -7.31 -2.34
C LYS A 418 20.85 -6.13 -2.47
N SER A 419 21.10 -5.04 -1.77
CA SER A 419 20.22 -3.87 -1.86
C SER A 419 21.00 -2.57 -1.67
N ASP A 420 20.49 -1.47 -2.23
CA ASP A 420 20.93 -0.12 -1.85
C ASP A 420 20.21 0.39 -0.59
N LEU A 421 19.08 -0.23 -0.26
CA LEU A 421 18.15 0.11 0.82
C LEU A 421 17.68 -1.20 1.47
N ASN A 422 18.11 -1.46 2.70
CA ASN A 422 17.60 -2.62 3.44
C ASN A 422 16.18 -2.26 3.87
N ASP A 423 15.18 -2.91 3.30
CA ASP A 423 13.77 -2.64 3.55
C ASP A 423 13.04 -3.91 4.03
N TYR A 424 12.10 -3.78 4.96
CA TYR A 424 11.39 -4.95 5.47
C TYR A 424 9.94 -4.69 5.86
N HIS A 425 9.08 -5.67 5.61
CA HIS A 425 7.66 -5.65 5.94
C HIS A 425 7.43 -6.22 7.34
N PHE A 426 6.72 -5.48 8.18
CA PHE A 426 6.33 -5.92 9.53
C PHE A 426 4.81 -5.88 9.68
N TYR A 427 4.20 -7.07 9.73
CA TYR A 427 2.77 -7.24 9.88
C TYR A 427 2.38 -7.66 11.30
N ALA A 428 2.63 -6.77 12.26
CA ALA A 428 2.19 -6.91 13.66
C ALA A 428 1.07 -5.91 14.02
N SER A 429 0.09 -5.79 13.11
CA SER A 429 -0.97 -4.77 13.06
C SER A 429 -2.01 -4.82 14.19
N SER A 430 -1.61 -4.50 15.43
CA SER A 430 -2.53 -4.11 16.51
C SER A 430 -1.79 -3.63 17.76
N ILE A 431 -2.47 -2.85 18.60
CA ILE A 431 -1.93 -2.29 19.84
C ILE A 431 -1.65 -3.41 20.84
N ASP A 432 -2.47 -4.46 20.81
CA ASP A 432 -2.27 -5.71 21.54
C ASP A 432 -0.97 -6.45 21.16
N ARG A 433 -0.40 -6.12 19.99
CA ARG A 433 0.88 -6.65 19.52
C ARG A 433 2.02 -5.64 19.66
N GLY A 434 1.82 -4.54 20.38
CA GLY A 434 2.84 -3.51 20.60
C GLY A 434 4.17 -4.07 21.14
N THR A 435 4.13 -5.05 22.04
CA THR A 435 5.36 -5.73 22.53
C THR A 435 6.09 -6.47 21.41
N LEU A 436 5.37 -7.18 20.53
CA LEU A 436 5.96 -7.87 19.39
C LEU A 436 6.50 -6.87 18.37
N TRP A 437 5.74 -5.84 18.05
CA TRP A 437 6.16 -4.74 17.18
C TRP A 437 7.46 -4.12 17.68
N ASN A 438 7.51 -3.74 18.96
CA ASN A 438 8.69 -3.14 19.57
C ASN A 438 9.92 -4.05 19.47
N PHE A 439 9.75 -5.34 19.76
CA PHE A 439 10.81 -6.33 19.62
C PHE A 439 11.30 -6.46 18.18
N LEU A 440 10.40 -6.49 17.20
CA LEU A 440 10.74 -6.61 15.78
C LEU A 440 11.54 -5.40 15.30
N ILE A 441 11.08 -4.19 15.61
CA ILE A 441 11.77 -2.95 15.24
C ILE A 441 13.13 -2.82 15.92
N GLU A 442 13.23 -3.19 17.21
CA GLU A 442 14.52 -3.22 17.92
C GLU A 442 15.49 -4.23 17.32
N SER A 443 15.01 -5.43 17.00
CA SER A 443 15.83 -6.48 16.38
C SER A 443 16.32 -6.03 15.00
N TYR A 444 15.44 -5.44 14.21
CA TYR A 444 15.76 -4.90 12.88
C TYR A 444 16.82 -3.80 12.95
N SER A 445 16.66 -2.84 13.87
CA SER A 445 17.63 -1.76 14.05
C SER A 445 18.99 -2.25 14.57
N ASN A 446 19.02 -3.30 15.40
CA ASN A 446 20.23 -3.78 16.07
C ASN A 446 21.03 -4.78 15.24
N ASP A 447 20.36 -5.67 14.50
CA ASP A 447 20.99 -6.70 13.66
C ASP A 447 20.40 -6.71 12.24
N PRO A 448 20.56 -5.63 11.46
CA PRO A 448 19.99 -5.51 10.11
C PRO A 448 20.56 -6.52 9.11
N ALA A 449 21.78 -7.00 9.32
CA ALA A 449 22.37 -8.04 8.47
C ALA A 449 21.61 -9.38 8.58
N SER A 450 20.86 -9.62 9.67
CA SER A 450 20.05 -10.84 9.81
C SER A 450 18.86 -10.92 8.84
N PHE A 451 18.50 -9.79 8.22
CA PHE A 451 17.44 -9.65 7.22
C PHE A 451 17.92 -9.94 5.79
N TYR A 452 19.20 -10.29 5.66
CA TYR A 452 19.77 -10.89 4.46
C TYR A 452 19.79 -12.42 4.57
N LEU A 453 19.65 -13.08 3.42
CA LEU A 453 19.83 -14.52 3.31
C LEU A 453 21.22 -14.87 3.84
N ARG A 454 21.34 -15.97 4.59
CA ARG A 454 22.54 -16.28 5.38
C ARG A 454 23.84 -16.20 4.56
N GLU A 455 23.83 -16.70 3.33
CA GLU A 455 24.96 -16.72 2.41
C GLU A 455 25.32 -15.34 1.83
N TYR A 456 24.42 -14.37 1.97
CA TYR A 456 24.52 -13.02 1.40
C TYR A 456 24.66 -11.92 2.48
N ARG A 457 24.73 -12.28 3.77
CA ARG A 457 24.83 -11.30 4.87
C ARG A 457 26.03 -10.37 4.78
N ASP A 458 27.13 -10.85 4.20
CA ASP A 458 28.34 -10.05 4.00
C ASP A 458 28.15 -8.93 2.96
N ASN A 459 27.04 -8.93 2.21
CA ASN A 459 26.69 -7.83 1.30
C ASN A 459 26.09 -6.62 2.02
N PHE A 460 25.60 -6.78 3.25
CA PHE A 460 25.13 -5.64 4.04
C PHE A 460 26.32 -4.72 4.35
N VAL A 461 26.32 -3.52 3.78
CA VAL A 461 27.40 -2.53 3.94
C VAL A 461 26.88 -1.22 4.53
N GLU A 462 26.02 -1.33 5.55
CA GLU A 462 25.39 -0.19 6.23
C GLU A 462 24.47 0.61 5.31
N GLU A 463 23.61 -0.08 4.54
CA GLU A 463 22.51 0.56 3.83
C GLU A 463 21.55 1.25 4.83
N PRO A 464 20.87 2.33 4.43
CA PRO A 464 19.75 2.84 5.22
C PRO A 464 18.70 1.75 5.45
N LEU A 465 18.10 1.74 6.64
CA LEU A 465 17.03 0.80 6.99
C LEU A 465 15.66 1.44 6.73
N LEU A 466 14.66 0.67 6.35
CA LEU A 466 13.32 1.18 6.10
C LEU A 466 12.25 0.12 6.38
N VAL A 467 11.15 0.53 7.03
CA VAL A 467 9.98 -0.35 7.20
C VAL A 467 9.06 -0.18 6.00
N SER A 468 9.18 -1.04 4.99
CA SER A 468 8.59 -0.84 3.66
C SER A 468 7.15 -1.28 3.53
N GLU A 469 6.63 -2.06 4.49
CA GLU A 469 5.18 -2.25 4.65
C GLU A 469 4.84 -2.49 6.12
N PHE A 470 3.81 -1.80 6.57
CA PHE A 470 3.09 -2.04 7.81
C PHE A 470 1.76 -1.28 7.69
N GLY A 471 0.73 -1.69 8.41
CA GLY A 471 -0.57 -1.04 8.26
C GLY A 471 -1.64 -1.66 9.13
N ASN A 472 -2.72 -0.91 9.32
CA ASN A 472 -3.82 -1.29 10.19
C ASN A 472 -5.13 -1.14 9.45
N TRP A 473 -6.05 -2.05 9.73
CA TRP A 473 -7.36 -2.11 9.07
C TRP A 473 -8.39 -1.35 9.91
N SER A 474 -9.32 -0.68 9.23
CA SER A 474 -10.55 -0.13 9.82
C SER A 474 -11.76 -0.77 9.16
N LEU A 475 -12.95 -0.49 9.67
CA LEU A 475 -14.18 -0.77 8.92
C LEU A 475 -14.33 0.23 7.76
N PRO A 476 -15.07 -0.14 6.70
CA PRO A 476 -15.52 0.80 5.69
C PRO A 476 -16.67 1.69 6.22
N PRO A 477 -16.93 2.87 5.65
CA PRO A 477 -18.10 3.67 5.98
C PRO A 477 -19.39 2.96 5.57
N LYS A 478 -20.47 3.20 6.33
CA LYS A 478 -21.79 2.57 6.15
C LYS A 478 -22.31 2.63 4.71
N LYS A 479 -22.06 3.73 4.00
CA LYS A 479 -22.45 3.93 2.59
C LYS A 479 -22.01 2.80 1.67
N TRP A 480 -20.92 2.09 1.97
CA TRP A 480 -20.46 0.97 1.16
C TRP A 480 -21.11 -0.35 1.54
N LEU A 481 -21.57 -0.50 2.78
CA LEU A 481 -22.37 -1.66 3.17
C LEU A 481 -23.72 -1.66 2.46
N GLU A 482 -24.26 -0.46 2.25
CA GLU A 482 -25.57 -0.23 1.64
C GLU A 482 -25.48 -0.02 0.12
N LYS A 483 -24.26 -0.01 -0.46
CA LYS A 483 -24.06 0.10 -1.90
C LYS A 483 -24.61 -1.17 -2.56
N GLY A 484 -25.78 -1.06 -3.18
CA GLY A 484 -26.42 -2.17 -3.90
C GLY A 484 -25.84 -2.41 -5.28
N ASP A 485 -25.35 -1.36 -5.94
CA ASP A 485 -24.84 -1.41 -7.31
C ASP A 485 -23.30 -1.43 -7.31
N TRP A 486 -22.71 -2.54 -6.86
CA TRP A 486 -21.28 -2.77 -7.04
C TRP A 486 -20.99 -3.17 -8.49
N PRO A 487 -19.90 -2.66 -9.08
CA PRO A 487 -19.44 -3.19 -10.34
C PRO A 487 -19.14 -4.68 -10.25
N HIS A 488 -19.48 -5.44 -11.29
CA HIS A 488 -19.42 -6.90 -11.25
C HIS A 488 -18.00 -7.47 -11.04
N TRP A 489 -16.95 -6.69 -11.33
CA TRP A 489 -15.57 -7.09 -11.06
C TRP A 489 -15.23 -7.16 -9.56
N PHE A 490 -16.07 -6.59 -8.69
CA PHE A 490 -15.98 -6.84 -7.24
C PHE A 490 -16.51 -8.23 -6.82
N SER A 491 -17.06 -9.02 -7.74
CA SER A 491 -17.60 -10.36 -7.47
C SER A 491 -16.66 -11.47 -7.98
N HIS A 492 -15.35 -11.22 -7.96
CA HIS A 492 -14.33 -12.22 -8.30
C HIS A 492 -13.93 -13.07 -7.09
N ILE A 493 -13.32 -14.23 -7.37
CA ILE A 493 -12.90 -15.17 -6.33
C ILE A 493 -11.47 -14.85 -5.90
N PHE A 494 -11.28 -14.45 -4.64
CA PHE A 494 -9.97 -14.44 -4.00
C PHE A 494 -9.80 -15.71 -3.17
N LYS A 495 -8.88 -16.60 -3.58
CA LYS A 495 -8.72 -17.95 -3.02
C LYS A 495 -9.99 -18.79 -3.12
N ASN A 496 -10.88 -18.69 -2.11
CA ASN A 496 -12.17 -19.40 -2.05
C ASN A 496 -13.23 -18.47 -1.45
N VAL A 497 -13.07 -17.16 -1.62
CA VAL A 497 -14.00 -16.14 -1.16
C VAL A 497 -14.57 -15.47 -2.37
N ALA A 498 -15.88 -15.64 -2.57
CA ALA A 498 -16.55 -15.37 -3.84
C ALA A 498 -16.79 -13.89 -4.15
N MET A 499 -16.67 -13.01 -3.15
CA MET A 499 -16.90 -11.58 -3.30
C MET A 499 -15.87 -10.77 -2.54
N THR A 500 -15.47 -9.67 -3.15
CA THR A 500 -14.40 -8.77 -2.68
C THR A 500 -14.92 -7.36 -2.40
N HIS A 501 -16.24 -7.20 -2.26
CA HIS A 501 -16.92 -6.01 -1.75
C HIS A 501 -17.53 -6.30 -0.36
N PRO A 502 -17.85 -5.27 0.45
CA PRO A 502 -18.46 -5.44 1.78
C PRO A 502 -19.93 -5.90 1.80
N GLY A 503 -20.36 -6.66 0.80
CA GLY A 503 -21.74 -7.17 0.68
C GLY A 503 -22.13 -8.11 1.82
N GLY A 504 -23.37 -8.00 2.29
CA GLY A 504 -23.87 -8.79 3.41
C GLY A 504 -23.31 -8.36 4.78
N ALA A 505 -22.34 -7.44 4.84
CA ALA A 505 -21.70 -7.06 6.09
C ALA A 505 -22.64 -6.25 6.99
N GLY A 506 -23.54 -5.46 6.40
CA GLY A 506 -24.58 -4.74 7.13
C GLY A 506 -25.57 -5.69 7.80
N GLU A 507 -26.03 -6.71 7.08
CA GLU A 507 -26.93 -7.73 7.60
C GLU A 507 -26.25 -8.58 8.68
N ARG A 508 -24.98 -8.96 8.47
CA ARG A 508 -24.17 -9.66 9.49
C ARG A 508 -24.00 -8.80 10.74
N PHE A 509 -23.74 -7.50 10.57
CA PHE A 509 -23.67 -6.56 11.68
C PHE A 509 -25.01 -6.49 12.42
N LEU A 510 -26.12 -6.25 11.73
CA LEU A 510 -27.47 -6.18 12.32
C LEU A 510 -27.90 -7.48 13.00
N ALA A 511 -27.43 -8.62 12.50
CA ALA A 511 -27.66 -9.94 13.11
C ALA A 511 -26.71 -10.26 14.27
N SER A 512 -25.65 -9.45 14.47
CA SER A 512 -24.67 -9.65 15.53
C SER A 512 -25.13 -9.04 16.85
N GLU A 513 -24.61 -9.57 17.96
CA GLU A 513 -24.84 -9.00 19.29
C GLU A 513 -24.26 -7.58 19.43
N ILE A 514 -23.25 -7.21 18.62
CA ILE A 514 -22.64 -5.87 18.65
C ILE A 514 -23.66 -4.79 18.26
N ALA A 515 -24.56 -5.09 17.31
CA ALA A 515 -25.58 -4.14 16.86
C ALA A 515 -26.63 -3.81 17.91
N ARG A 516 -26.64 -4.51 19.06
CA ARG A 516 -27.50 -4.18 20.21
C ARG A 516 -26.94 -3.03 21.04
N GLU A 517 -25.62 -2.87 21.04
CA GLU A 517 -24.90 -1.91 21.89
C GLU A 517 -24.33 -0.73 21.09
N TYR A 518 -24.04 -0.95 19.80
CA TYR A 518 -23.46 0.07 18.92
C TYR A 518 -24.27 0.17 17.63
N SER A 519 -24.37 1.38 17.11
CA SER A 519 -24.67 1.60 15.70
C SER A 519 -23.43 1.28 14.85
N TYR A 520 -23.64 1.03 13.55
CA TYR A 520 -22.51 0.78 12.64
C TYR A 520 -21.59 2.01 12.54
N ASP A 521 -22.16 3.22 12.54
CA ASP A 521 -21.40 4.46 12.42
C ASP A 521 -20.49 4.67 13.64
N GLU A 522 -20.98 4.38 14.86
CA GLU A 522 -20.14 4.37 16.06
C GLU A 522 -19.00 3.34 15.98
N LEU A 523 -19.29 2.13 15.49
CA LEU A 523 -18.26 1.09 15.33
C LEU A 523 -17.22 1.47 14.26
N PHE A 524 -17.66 2.09 13.17
CA PHE A 524 -16.79 2.63 12.14
C PHE A 524 -15.86 3.69 12.72
N GLU A 525 -16.39 4.69 13.43
CA GLU A 525 -15.60 5.75 14.07
C GLU A 525 -14.55 5.17 15.05
N ILE A 526 -14.95 4.21 15.88
CA ILE A 526 -14.03 3.52 16.80
C ILE A 526 -12.93 2.78 16.03
N SER A 527 -13.27 2.08 14.95
CA SER A 527 -12.30 1.32 14.16
C SER A 527 -11.29 2.22 13.44
N VAL A 528 -11.74 3.38 12.96
CA VAL A 528 -10.90 4.41 12.32
C VAL A 528 -9.97 5.05 13.34
N GLU A 529 -10.49 5.35 14.54
CA GLU A 529 -9.67 5.84 15.65
C GLU A 529 -8.59 4.83 16.05
N ASN A 530 -8.97 3.55 16.15
CA ASN A 530 -8.03 2.47 16.41
C ASN A 530 -6.97 2.36 15.31
N GLN A 531 -7.34 2.46 14.03
CA GLN A 531 -6.37 2.47 12.93
C GLN A 531 -5.31 3.57 13.12
N LEU A 532 -5.73 4.79 13.40
CA LEU A 532 -4.84 5.94 13.59
C LEU A 532 -3.95 5.78 14.83
N GLU A 533 -4.51 5.26 15.93
CA GLU A 533 -3.78 4.98 17.16
C GLU A 533 -2.65 3.96 16.96
N ASN A 534 -2.95 2.88 16.24
CA ASN A 534 -1.95 1.86 15.90
C ASN A 534 -0.83 2.43 15.05
N LEU A 535 -1.18 3.17 13.99
CA LEU A 535 -0.19 3.85 13.14
C LEU A 535 0.69 4.78 13.95
N ARG A 536 0.14 5.51 14.93
CA ARG A 536 0.95 6.34 15.85
C ARG A 536 1.97 5.50 16.60
N MET A 537 1.52 4.49 17.35
CA MET A 537 2.41 3.64 18.15
C MET A 537 3.53 3.04 17.29
N GLU A 538 3.17 2.57 16.11
CA GLU A 538 4.11 1.93 15.18
C GLU A 538 5.14 2.92 14.62
N ILE A 539 4.67 4.07 14.13
CA ILE A 539 5.51 5.14 13.58
C ILE A 539 6.42 5.73 14.65
N ASP A 540 5.90 6.04 15.83
CA ASP A 540 6.69 6.58 16.93
C ASP A 540 7.81 5.61 17.30
N LYS A 541 7.50 4.31 17.39
CA LYS A 541 8.53 3.30 17.64
C LYS A 541 9.59 3.27 16.55
N ILE A 542 9.22 3.28 15.28
CA ILE A 542 10.19 3.33 14.16
C ILE A 542 11.12 4.53 14.31
N ARG A 543 10.55 5.70 14.62
CA ARG A 543 11.29 6.98 14.70
C ARG A 543 12.23 7.09 15.89
N LEU A 544 12.13 6.20 16.88
CA LEU A 544 13.11 6.11 17.96
C LEU A 544 14.48 5.57 17.51
N HIS A 545 14.58 5.03 16.28
CA HIS A 545 15.77 4.40 15.75
C HIS A 545 16.38 5.21 14.60
N ASP A 546 17.48 5.91 14.85
CA ASP A 546 18.13 6.83 13.89
C ASP A 546 18.59 6.16 12.58
N ARG A 547 18.84 4.83 12.61
CA ARG A 547 19.23 4.00 11.45
C ARG A 547 18.04 3.73 10.52
N ILE A 548 16.81 3.78 11.03
CA ILE A 548 15.61 3.62 10.20
C ILE A 548 15.28 4.98 9.59
N ARG A 549 15.36 5.05 8.26
CA ARG A 549 15.28 6.29 7.47
C ARG A 549 13.95 6.47 6.77
N GLY A 550 12.94 5.71 7.19
CA GLY A 550 11.60 5.89 6.68
C GLY A 550 10.71 4.70 6.93
N PHE A 551 9.49 4.86 6.46
CA PHE A 551 8.49 3.81 6.45
C PHE A 551 7.49 4.02 5.33
N VAL A 552 6.73 2.98 5.00
CA VAL A 552 5.63 3.02 4.03
C VAL A 552 4.40 2.37 4.66
N ILE A 553 3.30 3.14 4.74
CA ILE A 553 2.03 2.66 5.29
C ILE A 553 1.24 1.93 4.20
N THR A 554 0.74 0.73 4.50
CA THR A 554 -0.18 -0.01 3.65
C THR A 554 -1.62 0.29 4.11
N GLU A 555 -2.40 1.14 3.42
CA GLU A 555 -2.19 1.67 2.05
C GLU A 555 -2.87 3.04 1.78
N SER A 556 -2.82 3.52 0.53
CA SER A 556 -3.25 4.87 0.10
C SER A 556 -4.74 5.08 0.26
N SER A 557 -5.54 4.09 -0.10
CA SER A 557 -6.99 4.08 -0.03
C SER A 557 -7.54 2.68 0.09
N ASP A 558 -8.73 2.54 0.63
CA ASP A 558 -9.44 1.27 0.60
C ASP A 558 -9.68 0.77 -0.83
N ILE A 559 -9.54 -0.53 -1.00
CA ILE A 559 -9.61 -1.17 -2.30
C ILE A 559 -10.01 -2.63 -2.17
N PHE A 560 -10.97 -3.06 -3.00
CA PHE A 560 -11.62 -4.36 -2.85
C PHE A 560 -11.98 -4.72 -1.39
N TRP A 561 -11.33 -5.73 -0.81
CA TRP A 561 -11.56 -6.12 0.57
C TRP A 561 -10.61 -5.44 1.56
N GLU A 562 -9.54 -4.82 1.08
CA GLU A 562 -8.50 -4.15 1.86
C GLU A 562 -9.03 -2.81 2.37
N CYS A 563 -9.37 -2.79 3.67
CA CYS A 563 -9.94 -1.62 4.36
C CYS A 563 -8.90 -0.93 5.26
N ASN A 564 -7.64 -0.93 4.85
CA ASN A 564 -6.49 -0.34 5.54
C ASN A 564 -5.97 0.93 4.87
N GLY A 565 -6.74 1.52 3.97
CA GLY A 565 -6.43 2.80 3.34
C GLY A 565 -6.34 3.95 4.33
N LEU A 566 -5.54 4.98 4.00
CA LEU A 566 -5.62 6.32 4.61
C LEU A 566 -6.82 7.11 4.08
N LEU A 567 -7.19 6.82 2.83
CA LEU A 567 -8.40 7.30 2.19
C LEU A 567 -9.42 6.17 2.08
N THR A 568 -10.67 6.56 1.88
CA THR A 568 -11.77 5.64 1.57
C THR A 568 -11.70 5.23 0.08
N PHE A 569 -12.48 4.24 -0.40
CA PHE A 569 -12.65 3.90 -1.82
C PHE A 569 -12.99 5.11 -2.70
N ASP A 570 -13.82 6.02 -2.16
CA ASP A 570 -14.22 7.25 -2.85
C ASP A 570 -13.14 8.35 -2.77
N ARG A 571 -11.97 8.01 -2.22
CA ARG A 571 -10.83 8.90 -1.97
C ARG A 571 -11.14 10.03 -1.00
N ASP A 572 -12.10 9.81 -0.10
CA ASP A 572 -12.36 10.70 1.03
C ASP A 572 -11.33 10.45 2.15
N PHE A 573 -11.06 11.43 3.00
CA PHE A 573 -10.26 11.19 4.20
C PHE A 573 -10.99 10.22 5.16
N LYS A 574 -10.30 9.21 5.69
CA LYS A 574 -10.87 8.36 6.75
C LYS A 574 -10.93 9.06 8.10
N PHE A 575 -9.89 9.81 8.42
CA PHE A 575 -9.77 10.61 9.65
C PHE A 575 -9.30 12.03 9.29
N PRO A 576 -9.49 13.01 10.19
CA PRO A 576 -9.10 14.38 9.90
C PRO A 576 -7.60 14.48 9.54
N PRO A 577 -7.23 15.06 8.38
CA PRO A 577 -5.87 15.00 7.84
C PRO A 577 -4.83 15.65 8.74
N GLU A 578 -5.21 16.64 9.53
CA GLU A 578 -4.35 17.31 10.51
C GLU A 578 -3.87 16.37 11.63
N ARG A 579 -4.60 15.28 11.93
CA ARG A 579 -4.19 14.35 12.99
C ARG A 579 -3.01 13.48 12.55
N LEU A 580 -3.09 12.89 11.36
CA LEU A 580 -1.95 12.18 10.78
C LEU A 580 -0.84 13.15 10.38
N GLY A 581 -1.18 14.33 9.85
CA GLY A 581 -0.23 15.39 9.55
C GLY A 581 0.62 15.77 10.75
N ALA A 582 0.00 15.98 11.93
CA ALA A 582 0.74 16.27 13.16
C ALA A 582 1.75 15.17 13.54
N LEU A 583 1.36 13.89 13.39
CA LEU A 583 2.25 12.75 13.62
C LEU A 583 3.42 12.75 12.62
N LEU A 584 3.13 12.91 11.34
CA LEU A 584 4.09 12.81 10.24
C LEU A 584 5.00 14.05 10.08
N GLU A 585 4.58 15.22 10.57
CA GLU A 585 5.36 16.46 10.51
C GLU A 585 6.13 16.75 11.81
N ASN A 586 5.90 15.97 12.87
CA ASN A 586 6.62 16.14 14.12
C ASN A 586 8.07 15.66 14.00
N ASP A 587 8.92 16.43 13.33
CA ASP A 587 10.35 16.12 13.17
C ASP A 587 11.21 16.52 14.38
N PHE A 588 10.60 16.98 15.48
CA PHE A 588 11.34 17.54 16.61
C PHE A 588 11.53 16.53 17.72
N PHE A 589 10.53 15.68 18.00
CA PHE A 589 10.60 14.72 19.09
C PHE A 589 9.62 13.56 18.92
N VAL A 590 9.89 12.45 19.61
CA VAL A 590 8.92 11.39 19.90
C VAL A 590 8.65 11.40 21.40
N ALA A 591 7.39 11.37 21.80
CA ALA A 591 7.00 11.30 23.20
C ALA A 591 6.30 9.98 23.49
N TYR A 592 6.73 9.28 24.53
CA TYR A 592 6.15 8.00 24.93
C TYR A 592 6.26 7.80 26.44
N LEU A 593 5.32 7.05 27.01
CA LEU A 593 5.37 6.67 28.41
C LEU A 593 6.19 5.40 28.60
N GLU A 594 6.89 5.29 29.73
CA GLU A 594 7.50 4.01 30.10
C GLU A 594 6.46 2.92 30.39
N ASN A 595 5.30 3.31 30.92
CA ASN A 595 4.16 2.43 31.13
C ASN A 595 2.92 3.19 30.65
N ASP A 596 2.21 2.61 29.68
CA ASP A 596 0.94 3.10 29.16
C ASP A 596 -0.20 3.00 30.19
N THR A 597 -0.04 2.14 31.20
CA THR A 597 -1.02 1.93 32.26
C THR A 597 -0.44 2.09 33.66
N LEU A 598 -1.10 2.91 34.48
CA LEU A 598 -0.58 3.36 35.77
C LEU A 598 -1.68 3.46 36.82
N TRP A 599 -1.32 3.34 38.11
CA TRP A 599 -2.22 3.68 39.21
C TRP A 599 -2.28 5.20 39.44
N LEU A 600 -3.42 5.73 39.89
CA LEU A 600 -3.50 7.12 40.37
C LEU A 600 -2.53 7.33 41.54
N GLY A 601 -1.73 8.39 41.45
CA GLY A 601 -0.66 8.71 42.39
C GLY A 601 0.62 7.89 42.18
N GLN A 602 0.66 6.99 41.19
CA GLN A 602 1.91 6.41 40.71
C GLN A 602 2.63 7.43 39.85
N GLU A 603 3.93 7.61 40.08
CA GLU A 603 4.76 8.46 39.23
C GLU A 603 4.78 7.89 37.81
N ALA A 604 4.31 8.68 36.84
CA ALA A 604 4.44 8.36 35.43
C ALA A 604 5.72 9.00 34.89
N ARG A 605 6.47 8.27 34.07
CA ARG A 605 7.64 8.81 33.37
C ARG A 605 7.33 8.97 31.89
N LEU A 606 7.21 10.22 31.46
CA LEU A 606 7.10 10.60 30.06
C LEU A 606 8.50 10.83 29.50
N LEU A 607 8.86 10.08 28.47
CA LEU A 607 10.13 10.15 27.77
C LEU A 607 9.92 10.94 26.47
N VAL A 608 10.68 12.03 26.32
CA VAL A 608 10.66 12.88 25.12
C VAL A 608 12.01 12.74 24.43
N ARG A 609 12.08 11.88 23.42
CA ARG A 609 13.26 11.65 22.58
C ARG A 609 13.36 12.78 21.56
N LEU A 610 14.44 13.53 21.54
CA LEU A 610 14.65 14.62 20.59
C LEU A 610 15.13 14.07 19.25
N LEU A 611 14.40 14.36 18.18
CA LEU A 611 14.76 14.01 16.80
C LEU A 611 15.59 15.09 16.11
N LYS A 612 15.63 16.30 16.70
CA LYS A 612 16.46 17.43 16.28
C LYS A 612 17.03 18.12 17.50
N ARG A 613 18.13 18.85 17.31
CA ARG A 613 18.68 19.73 18.34
C ARG A 613 17.69 20.85 18.69
N LEU A 614 17.46 21.06 19.98
CA LEU A 614 16.59 22.11 20.51
C LEU A 614 17.36 23.00 21.47
N TYR A 615 17.25 24.32 21.30
CA TYR A 615 17.92 25.31 22.16
C TYR A 615 16.93 26.32 22.71
N GLY A 616 16.77 26.35 24.03
CA GLY A 616 15.92 27.26 24.76
C GLY A 616 14.42 27.04 24.56
N GLU A 617 14.02 25.95 23.91
CA GLU A 617 12.62 25.59 23.66
C GLU A 617 11.94 25.11 24.95
N THR A 618 10.62 25.22 25.01
CA THR A 618 9.83 24.75 26.16
C THR A 618 9.01 23.54 25.74
N ILE A 619 9.19 22.42 26.44
CA ILE A 619 8.24 21.31 26.39
C ILE A 619 7.07 21.68 27.31
N SER A 620 5.85 21.72 26.77
CA SER A 620 4.63 21.74 27.59
C SER A 620 3.90 20.41 27.52
N VAL A 621 3.39 19.94 28.65
CA VAL A 621 2.59 18.72 28.76
C VAL A 621 1.27 19.06 29.44
N GLU A 622 0.16 18.73 28.79
CA GLU A 622 -1.18 19.07 29.25
C GLU A 622 -2.10 17.84 29.22
N SER A 623 -2.85 17.62 30.30
CA SER A 623 -3.89 16.58 30.38
C SER A 623 -4.79 16.79 31.59
N ASP A 624 -6.10 16.99 31.42
CA ASP A 624 -7.10 17.05 32.51
C ASP A 624 -6.59 17.52 33.89
N GLY A 625 -6.28 18.83 34.01
CA GLY A 625 -5.81 19.42 35.27
C GLY A 625 -4.31 19.26 35.57
N LEU A 626 -3.58 18.47 34.78
CA LEU A 626 -2.12 18.39 34.72
C LEU A 626 -1.59 19.42 33.71
N PHE A 627 -0.65 20.25 34.15
CA PHE A 627 0.12 21.17 33.31
C PHE A 627 1.57 21.19 33.78
N ILE A 628 2.50 20.85 32.88
CA ILE A 628 3.94 20.88 33.13
C ILE A 628 4.60 21.66 32.01
N GLU A 629 5.48 22.60 32.37
CA GLU A 629 6.39 23.24 31.43
C GLU A 629 7.83 23.00 31.86
N ARG A 630 8.68 22.65 30.90
CA ARG A 630 10.11 22.51 31.11
C ARG A 630 10.87 23.09 29.94
N ARG A 631 11.73 24.07 30.23
CA ARG A 631 12.71 24.56 29.26
C ARG A 631 13.80 23.52 29.04
N ILE A 632 14.18 23.31 27.79
CA ILE A 632 15.18 22.32 27.39
C ILE A 632 16.24 22.92 26.47
N ASP A 633 17.45 22.40 26.64
CA ASP A 633 18.61 22.62 25.79
C ASP A 633 19.23 21.24 25.54
N GLY A 634 18.77 20.56 24.48
CA GLY A 634 19.09 19.16 24.23
C GLY A 634 19.61 18.91 22.82
N LEU A 635 20.51 17.93 22.71
CA LEU A 635 21.05 17.47 21.43
C LEU A 635 20.08 16.50 20.75
N GLU A 636 20.21 16.35 19.44
CA GLU A 636 19.55 15.29 18.68
C GLU A 636 19.94 13.91 19.27
N GLY A 637 18.95 13.04 19.46
CA GLY A 637 19.14 11.75 20.10
C GLY A 637 19.23 11.80 21.63
N GLU A 638 19.01 12.94 22.30
CA GLU A 638 18.85 12.96 23.75
C GLU A 638 17.39 12.62 24.15
N THR A 639 17.22 11.98 25.31
CA THR A 639 15.89 11.70 25.87
C THR A 639 15.70 12.54 27.12
N VAL A 640 14.68 13.40 27.11
CA VAL A 640 14.26 14.19 28.28
C VAL A 640 13.16 13.41 29.02
N THR A 641 13.39 13.10 30.29
CA THR A 641 12.37 12.47 31.15
C THR A 641 11.61 13.52 31.94
N LEU A 642 10.29 13.50 31.87
CA LEU A 642 9.37 14.30 32.66
C LEU A 642 8.62 13.38 33.63
N SER A 643 8.74 13.62 34.92
CA SER A 643 7.91 12.97 35.94
C SER A 643 6.54 13.64 35.98
N LEU A 644 5.48 12.86 35.78
CA LEU A 644 4.11 13.35 35.85
C LEU A 644 3.50 12.94 37.20
N ASP A 645 2.96 13.93 37.91
CA ASP A 645 2.15 13.69 39.09
C ASP A 645 0.73 13.31 38.65
N THR A 646 0.43 12.02 38.71
CA THR A 646 -0.89 11.49 38.34
C THR A 646 -1.91 11.60 39.48
N SER A 647 -1.52 12.08 40.67
CA SER A 647 -2.42 12.14 41.83
C SER A 647 -3.55 13.16 41.67
N SER A 648 -3.33 14.22 40.89
CA SER A 648 -4.32 15.23 40.56
C SER A 648 -5.20 14.87 39.35
N MET A 649 -4.88 13.77 38.65
CA MET A 649 -5.60 13.33 37.46
C MET A 649 -6.82 12.48 37.85
N ASN A 650 -7.80 12.42 36.95
CA ASN A 650 -8.98 11.58 37.10
C ASN A 650 -8.72 10.17 36.50
N GLU A 651 -9.41 9.15 37.00
CA GLU A 651 -9.30 7.78 36.48
C GLU A 651 -9.90 7.60 35.07
N GLY A 652 -9.37 6.65 34.30
CA GLY A 652 -9.80 6.27 32.95
C GLY A 652 -8.74 6.52 31.88
N VAL A 653 -9.13 6.37 30.62
CA VAL A 653 -8.29 6.69 29.45
C VAL A 653 -8.11 8.20 29.35
N ARG A 654 -6.89 8.65 29.14
CA ARG A 654 -6.48 10.04 29.02
C ARG A 654 -5.52 10.22 27.87
N ALA A 655 -5.36 11.46 27.46
CA ALA A 655 -4.41 11.88 26.44
C ALA A 655 -3.51 12.97 27.04
N LEU A 656 -2.20 12.74 26.99
CA LEU A 656 -1.19 13.75 27.28
C LEU A 656 -0.89 14.49 25.97
N THR A 657 -1.18 15.79 25.93
CA THR A 657 -0.76 16.64 24.81
C THR A 657 0.63 17.20 25.12
N VAL A 658 1.64 16.74 24.38
CA VAL A 658 3.03 17.20 24.49
C VAL A 658 3.30 18.17 23.37
N ARG A 659 3.82 19.37 23.68
CA ARG A 659 4.13 20.40 22.70
C ARG A 659 5.57 20.88 22.82
N VAL A 660 6.18 21.13 21.68
CA VAL A 660 7.48 21.81 21.56
C VAL A 660 7.39 22.78 20.38
N GLY A 661 7.38 24.08 20.66
CA GLY A 661 7.16 25.09 19.64
C GLY A 661 5.84 24.87 18.89
N ARG A 662 5.92 24.52 17.59
CA ARG A 662 4.75 24.18 16.76
C ARG A 662 4.45 22.68 16.66
N ALA A 663 5.34 21.83 17.15
CA ALA A 663 5.18 20.39 17.10
C ALA A 663 4.31 19.89 18.25
N VAL A 664 3.49 18.90 17.96
CA VAL A 664 2.51 18.33 18.89
C VAL A 664 2.58 16.82 18.80
N SER A 665 2.65 16.15 19.95
CA SER A 665 2.45 14.72 20.08
C SER A 665 1.34 14.49 21.09
N ILE A 666 0.48 13.51 20.82
CA ILE A 666 -0.56 13.08 21.75
C ILE A 666 -0.15 11.68 22.21
N VAL A 667 -0.01 11.49 23.52
CA VAL A 667 0.41 10.22 24.12
C VAL A 667 -0.75 9.65 24.94
N PRO A 668 -1.18 8.40 24.70
CA PRO A 668 -2.30 7.82 25.42
C PRO A 668 -1.83 7.38 26.81
N LEU A 669 -2.73 7.46 27.79
CA LEU A 669 -2.44 7.07 29.17
C LEU A 669 -3.69 6.46 29.79
N LEU A 670 -3.60 5.24 30.32
CA LEU A 670 -4.64 4.63 31.12
C LEU A 670 -4.32 4.79 32.62
N LEU A 671 -5.15 5.55 33.34
CA LEU A 671 -5.04 5.73 34.79
C LEU A 671 -6.10 4.94 35.54
N CYS A 672 -5.69 4.15 36.52
CA CYS A 672 -6.60 3.38 37.37
C CYS A 672 -6.48 3.83 38.82
N LYS A 673 -7.60 4.08 39.51
CA LYS A 673 -7.53 4.31 40.97
C LYS A 673 -7.12 3.04 41.70
N ARG A 674 -6.40 3.08 42.81
CA ARG A 674 -6.18 1.86 43.61
C ARG A 674 -7.44 1.53 44.41
N GLY A 675 -8.00 0.34 44.22
CA GLY A 675 -9.16 -0.13 44.97
C GLY A 675 -8.92 -1.47 45.66
N GLU A 676 -9.57 -1.71 46.79
CA GLU A 676 -9.72 -3.08 47.30
C GLU A 676 -11.05 -3.60 46.78
N ALA A 677 -11.03 -4.41 45.72
CA ALA A 677 -12.18 -5.18 45.33
C ALA A 677 -12.18 -6.51 46.11
N LYS A 678 -13.23 -6.74 46.91
CA LYS A 678 -13.52 -7.98 47.61
C LYS A 678 -14.42 -8.86 46.75
N LEU A 679 -13.80 -9.67 45.89
CA LEU A 679 -14.45 -10.74 45.15
C LEU A 679 -13.96 -12.12 45.64
N LYS A 680 -14.88 -13.07 45.79
CA LYS A 680 -14.61 -14.45 46.20
C LYS A 680 -14.59 -15.33 44.96
N LEU A 681 -13.43 -15.87 44.60
CA LEU A 681 -13.28 -16.71 43.41
C LEU A 681 -13.45 -18.19 43.79
N ILE A 682 -14.47 -18.86 43.24
CA ILE A 682 -14.77 -20.26 43.51
C ILE A 682 -14.54 -21.09 42.25
N LYS A 683 -13.53 -21.97 42.29
CA LYS A 683 -13.30 -23.01 41.28
C LYS A 683 -13.96 -24.30 41.75
N THR A 684 -14.83 -24.89 40.92
CA THR A 684 -15.49 -26.16 41.27
C THR A 684 -15.51 -27.12 40.09
N SER A 685 -15.33 -28.41 40.41
CA SER A 685 -15.47 -29.54 39.50
C SER A 685 -16.71 -30.39 39.79
N GLU A 686 -17.52 -30.00 40.78
CA GLU A 686 -18.69 -30.74 41.24
C GLU A 686 -19.99 -30.20 40.62
N ILE A 687 -20.86 -31.12 40.22
CA ILE A 687 -22.19 -30.83 39.67
C ILE A 687 -23.20 -30.86 40.82
N GLY A 688 -23.70 -29.70 41.24
CA GLY A 688 -24.72 -29.58 42.29
C GLY A 688 -25.17 -28.12 42.50
N PRO A 689 -26.27 -27.90 43.26
CA PRO A 689 -26.75 -26.56 43.57
C PRO A 689 -25.77 -25.80 44.47
N LEU A 690 -25.23 -24.69 43.97
CA LEU A 690 -24.37 -23.77 44.73
C LEU A 690 -25.16 -22.52 45.14
N GLU A 691 -25.08 -22.14 46.41
CA GLU A 691 -25.45 -20.81 46.88
C GLU A 691 -24.26 -19.86 46.72
N LEU A 692 -24.46 -18.76 46.00
CA LEU A 692 -23.43 -17.75 45.72
C LEU A 692 -23.74 -16.46 46.49
N GLU A 693 -22.73 -15.91 47.16
CA GLU A 693 -22.79 -14.57 47.73
C GLU A 693 -22.68 -13.52 46.61
N ASP A 694 -23.20 -12.30 46.83
CA ASP A 694 -23.29 -11.21 45.82
C ASP A 694 -21.96 -10.82 45.14
N ASN A 695 -20.82 -11.17 45.73
CA ASN A 695 -19.47 -10.85 45.24
C ASN A 695 -18.68 -12.11 44.82
N THR A 696 -19.35 -13.16 44.34
CA THR A 696 -18.71 -14.44 44.01
C THR A 696 -18.49 -14.62 42.51
N VAL A 697 -17.27 -14.95 42.09
CA VAL A 697 -16.92 -15.31 40.71
C VAL A 697 -16.75 -16.83 40.61
N LEU A 698 -17.61 -17.50 39.85
CA LEU A 698 -17.58 -18.96 39.65
C LEU A 698 -16.75 -19.34 38.42
N VAL A 699 -15.86 -20.32 38.54
CA VAL A 699 -15.03 -20.84 37.44
C VAL A 699 -15.29 -22.34 37.27
N LEU A 700 -15.77 -22.74 36.07
CA LEU A 700 -16.06 -24.13 35.71
C LEU A 700 -14.88 -24.77 34.96
N GLU A 701 -14.49 -25.98 35.37
CA GLU A 701 -13.22 -26.56 34.94
C GLU A 701 -13.32 -27.59 33.80
N ARG A 702 -14.53 -28.04 33.39
CA ARG A 702 -14.69 -29.13 32.38
C ARG A 702 -15.82 -28.92 31.36
N PRO A 703 -15.64 -29.32 30.08
CA PRO A 703 -16.72 -29.41 29.08
C PRO A 703 -17.79 -30.45 29.43
N GLY A 704 -19.04 -30.22 29.00
CA GLY A 704 -20.22 -31.04 29.25
C GLY A 704 -20.93 -30.85 30.61
N MET A 705 -20.55 -29.85 31.42
CA MET A 705 -21.12 -29.65 32.76
C MET A 705 -22.44 -28.87 32.73
N ASN A 706 -23.39 -29.26 33.59
CA ASN A 706 -24.62 -28.54 33.90
C ASN A 706 -24.59 -28.15 35.39
N ILE A 707 -24.81 -26.89 35.71
CA ILE A 707 -24.98 -26.40 37.09
C ILE A 707 -26.33 -25.71 37.21
N GLY A 708 -27.05 -25.97 38.31
CA GLY A 708 -28.26 -25.24 38.69
C GLY A 708 -27.94 -24.30 39.85
N ILE A 709 -28.09 -22.99 39.66
CA ILE A 709 -27.94 -21.95 40.69
C ILE A 709 -29.31 -21.31 40.84
N ASN A 710 -30.17 -21.84 41.70
CA ASN A 710 -31.58 -21.44 41.79
C ASN A 710 -31.76 -19.89 41.81
N PRO A 711 -32.47 -19.24 40.86
CA PRO A 711 -33.35 -19.77 39.79
C PRO A 711 -32.69 -20.02 38.41
N TYR A 712 -31.38 -19.88 38.29
CA TYR A 712 -30.59 -19.96 37.06
C TYR A 712 -30.04 -21.37 36.77
N SER A 713 -29.79 -21.67 35.52
CA SER A 713 -28.98 -22.82 35.09
C SER A 713 -27.81 -22.35 34.22
N ALA A 714 -26.74 -23.14 34.17
CA ALA A 714 -25.51 -22.90 33.44
C ALA A 714 -25.01 -24.22 32.82
N ARG A 715 -24.99 -24.36 31.49
CA ARG A 715 -24.54 -25.56 30.74
C ARG A 715 -23.34 -25.23 29.88
N THR A 716 -22.44 -26.18 29.63
CA THR A 716 -21.30 -25.95 28.72
C THR A 716 -21.54 -26.50 27.30
N VAL A 717 -21.42 -25.70 26.22
CA VAL A 717 -21.77 -26.08 24.81
C VAL A 717 -20.58 -25.99 23.84
N GLU A 718 -20.55 -26.79 22.76
CA GLU A 718 -19.63 -26.64 21.61
C GLU A 718 -20.25 -25.69 20.56
N LYS A 719 -19.46 -24.81 19.92
CA LYS A 719 -19.97 -23.76 19.00
C LYS A 719 -19.53 -23.93 17.54
N GLU A 720 -20.51 -23.81 16.64
CA GLU A 720 -20.37 -23.48 15.21
C GLU A 720 -20.85 -22.03 14.95
N GLY A 721 -20.32 -21.37 13.91
CA GLY A 721 -20.98 -20.24 13.23
C GLY A 721 -20.84 -18.84 13.88
N LEU A 722 -19.89 -18.05 13.37
CA LEU A 722 -19.94 -16.56 13.37
C LEU A 722 -19.23 -16.00 12.11
N LEU A 723 -18.32 -16.79 11.52
CA LEU A 723 -17.59 -16.47 10.29
C LEU A 723 -17.96 -17.38 9.10
N SER A 724 -19.13 -18.02 9.12
CA SER A 724 -19.62 -18.78 7.96
C SER A 724 -20.22 -17.81 6.94
N GLY A 725 -19.38 -17.22 6.08
CA GLY A 725 -19.78 -16.37 4.96
C GLY A 725 -18.59 -15.81 4.17
N ASP A 726 -18.80 -15.59 2.87
CA ASP A 726 -17.76 -15.28 1.86
C ASP A 726 -17.27 -13.81 1.86
N TRP A 727 -16.93 -13.22 3.01
CA TRP A 727 -16.26 -11.90 3.04
C TRP A 727 -15.02 -11.89 3.91
N ILE A 728 -13.88 -11.52 3.31
CA ILE A 728 -12.61 -11.29 4.01
C ILE A 728 -12.56 -9.82 4.38
N SER A 729 -13.12 -9.42 5.51
CA SER A 729 -12.49 -8.31 6.22
C SER A 729 -11.22 -8.89 6.85
N GLY A 730 -10.07 -8.58 6.29
CA GLY A 730 -8.73 -9.00 6.71
C GLY A 730 -8.29 -8.46 8.08
N ILE A 731 -9.17 -8.55 9.08
CA ILE A 731 -8.77 -8.61 10.49
C ILE A 731 -8.07 -9.97 10.70
N PHE A 732 -6.93 -10.26 10.07
CA PHE A 732 -6.14 -11.50 10.24
C PHE A 732 -6.94 -12.80 10.56
N TRP A 733 -8.00 -13.09 9.80
CA TRP A 733 -8.69 -14.38 9.86
C TRP A 733 -8.31 -15.23 8.64
N ASN A 734 -7.16 -15.90 8.70
CA ASN A 734 -6.86 -17.00 7.78
C ASN A 734 -7.34 -18.30 8.45
N ALA A 735 -8.63 -18.60 8.34
CA ALA A 735 -9.24 -19.82 8.89
C ALA A 735 -10.02 -20.53 7.78
N LYS A 736 -9.32 -21.30 6.94
CA LYS A 736 -9.97 -22.22 6.00
C LYS A 736 -10.03 -23.67 6.44
N ASP A 737 -9.17 -24.13 7.35
CA ASP A 737 -9.34 -25.44 7.97
C ASP A 737 -8.67 -25.51 9.34
N LEU A 738 -9.48 -25.65 10.39
CA LEU A 738 -9.06 -25.84 11.77
C LEU A 738 -8.73 -27.31 12.11
N SER A 739 -8.86 -28.23 11.16
CA SER A 739 -8.78 -29.69 11.37
C SER A 739 -7.37 -30.29 11.23
N ALA A 740 -6.36 -29.54 10.79
CA ALA A 740 -5.11 -30.13 10.27
C ALA A 740 -3.85 -30.04 11.15
N PHE A 741 -3.85 -29.44 12.36
CA PHE A 741 -2.57 -29.14 13.03
C PHE A 741 -2.45 -29.57 14.51
N ALA A 742 -1.89 -30.76 14.70
CA ALA A 742 -0.87 -31.11 15.70
C ALA A 742 -0.10 -32.34 15.17
N PRO A 743 1.21 -32.59 15.45
CA PRO A 743 2.02 -32.09 16.57
C PRO A 743 3.46 -31.62 16.21
N GLY A 744 4.04 -30.70 17.01
CA GLY A 744 5.51 -30.60 17.16
C GLY A 744 6.24 -29.32 16.73
N GLY A 745 5.58 -28.19 16.46
CA GLY A 745 6.29 -26.95 16.09
C GLY A 745 5.48 -25.70 16.43
N HIS A 746 6.15 -24.72 17.03
CA HIS A 746 5.55 -23.68 17.86
C HIS A 746 4.66 -22.70 17.12
N PHE A 747 3.36 -22.77 17.45
CA PHE A 747 2.31 -21.83 17.07
C PHE A 747 1.19 -21.81 18.15
N ARG A 748 0.51 -20.65 18.30
CA ARG A 748 -0.85 -20.33 18.85
C ARG A 748 -1.14 -20.43 20.37
N LYS A 749 -2.08 -19.57 20.88
CA LYS A 749 -3.13 -20.00 21.86
C LYS A 749 -4.23 -19.04 22.36
N CYS A 750 -4.16 -17.70 22.38
CA CYS A 750 -5.18 -16.92 23.13
C CYS A 750 -6.62 -17.01 22.57
N HIS A 751 -6.81 -17.25 21.27
CA HIS A 751 -8.13 -17.57 20.68
C HIS A 751 -8.44 -19.08 20.58
N ALA A 752 -7.46 -19.98 20.71
CA ALA A 752 -7.71 -21.44 20.71
C ALA A 752 -8.21 -21.96 22.07
N GLY A 753 -7.92 -21.26 23.18
CA GLY A 753 -8.39 -21.60 24.52
C GLY A 753 -9.88 -21.40 24.76
N LEU A 754 -10.58 -20.76 23.81
CA LEU A 754 -12.03 -20.59 23.81
C LEU A 754 -12.79 -21.80 23.26
N ILE A 755 -12.13 -22.73 22.56
CA ILE A 755 -12.87 -23.75 21.77
C ILE A 755 -12.22 -25.15 21.78
N ALA A 756 -10.90 -25.31 21.97
CA ALA A 756 -10.32 -26.65 22.04
C ALA A 756 -10.35 -27.20 23.48
N GLY A 757 -11.46 -27.85 23.83
CA GLY A 757 -11.62 -28.63 25.06
C GLY A 757 -11.90 -27.83 26.33
N ARG A 758 -12.36 -26.58 26.22
CA ARG A 758 -12.81 -25.78 27.38
C ARG A 758 -14.29 -25.38 27.27
N PRO A 759 -15.03 -25.43 28.38
CA PRO A 759 -16.48 -25.22 28.41
C PRO A 759 -16.93 -23.79 28.07
N MET A 760 -17.97 -23.62 27.24
CA MET A 760 -18.72 -22.35 27.07
C MET A 760 -20.02 -22.34 27.88
N ILE A 761 -20.25 -21.41 28.81
CA ILE A 761 -21.42 -21.47 29.72
C ILE A 761 -22.68 -20.82 29.11
N GLU A 762 -23.66 -21.61 28.68
CA GLU A 762 -25.07 -21.30 28.34
C GLU A 762 -25.93 -21.13 29.60
N SER A 763 -26.69 -20.04 29.72
CA SER A 763 -27.59 -19.81 30.87
C SER A 763 -29.03 -19.50 30.47
N GLU A 764 -30.00 -20.11 31.17
CA GLU A 764 -31.43 -19.78 31.10
C GLU A 764 -31.90 -18.99 32.33
N GLY A 765 -32.63 -17.89 32.08
CA GLY A 765 -33.20 -17.01 33.11
C GLY A 765 -32.69 -15.58 33.02
N PHE A 766 -33.55 -14.60 33.33
CA PHE A 766 -33.20 -13.17 33.30
C PHE A 766 -32.18 -12.86 34.42
N SER A 767 -30.89 -12.88 34.09
CA SER A 767 -29.85 -12.24 34.92
C SER A 767 -29.83 -10.74 34.60
N ARG A 768 -29.71 -9.85 35.57
CA ARG A 768 -29.36 -8.44 35.30
C ARG A 768 -27.85 -8.20 35.38
N ARG A 769 -27.07 -9.22 35.76
CA ARG A 769 -25.70 -9.09 36.29
C ARG A 769 -24.58 -9.70 35.43
N LEU A 770 -24.79 -9.85 34.13
CA LEU A 770 -23.70 -10.18 33.22
C LEU A 770 -23.90 -9.33 31.98
N ILE A 771 -23.23 -8.18 31.98
CA ILE A 771 -23.09 -7.24 30.87
C ILE A 771 -21.58 -7.17 30.66
N GLY A 772 -21.12 -7.72 29.54
CA GLY A 772 -19.70 -7.75 29.20
C GLY A 772 -19.26 -6.36 28.78
N ILE A 773 -18.46 -5.70 29.61
CA ILE A 773 -17.84 -4.43 29.30
C ILE A 773 -16.67 -4.70 28.34
N THR A 774 -16.85 -4.28 27.08
CA THR A 774 -15.92 -4.29 25.94
C THR A 774 -14.74 -3.34 26.16
N TYR A 775 -13.91 -3.60 27.18
CA TYR A 775 -12.66 -2.86 27.42
C TYR A 775 -11.42 -3.75 27.32
N GLY A 776 -11.59 -5.02 26.93
CA GLY A 776 -10.50 -6.01 26.84
C GLY A 776 -9.37 -5.67 25.88
N TRP A 777 -9.62 -4.83 24.87
CA TRP A 777 -8.64 -4.37 23.87
C TRP A 777 -7.58 -3.36 24.37
N LEU A 778 -7.76 -2.77 25.55
CA LEU A 778 -6.86 -1.73 26.09
C LEU A 778 -6.07 -2.19 27.32
N ALA A 779 -6.40 -3.36 27.86
CA ALA A 779 -6.02 -3.74 29.22
C ALA A 779 -5.50 -5.18 29.35
N GLY A 780 -5.42 -5.96 28.26
CA GLY A 780 -4.83 -7.29 28.28
C GLY A 780 -5.63 -8.37 29.02
N PHE A 781 -6.93 -8.18 29.24
CA PHE A 781 -7.83 -9.21 29.82
C PHE A 781 -8.89 -9.64 28.82
N TYR A 782 -9.22 -10.94 28.85
CA TYR A 782 -10.22 -11.53 27.96
C TYR A 782 -11.37 -12.10 28.77
N GLY A 783 -12.60 -11.80 28.35
CA GLY A 783 -13.85 -12.42 28.77
C GLY A 783 -14.97 -11.91 27.85
N TYR A 784 -15.73 -12.80 27.22
CA TYR A 784 -16.76 -12.45 26.23
C TYR A 784 -18.15 -12.86 26.73
N LEU A 785 -19.15 -12.01 26.46
CA LEU A 785 -20.56 -12.25 26.75
C LEU A 785 -21.35 -12.20 25.43
N ASP A 786 -22.09 -13.25 25.09
CA ASP A 786 -22.94 -13.32 23.90
C ASP A 786 -24.37 -13.70 24.29
N MET A 787 -25.37 -13.33 23.49
CA MET A 787 -26.64 -14.06 23.47
C MET A 787 -26.79 -14.82 22.15
N LEU A 788 -27.18 -16.09 22.23
CA LEU A 788 -27.55 -16.90 21.07
C LEU A 788 -28.88 -17.58 21.36
N GLU A 789 -29.85 -17.48 20.45
CA GLU A 789 -31.15 -18.18 20.52
C GLU A 789 -31.94 -18.00 21.83
N GLY A 790 -31.75 -16.88 22.54
CA GLY A 790 -32.44 -16.60 23.81
C GLY A 790 -31.67 -17.05 25.07
N HIS A 791 -30.46 -17.58 24.91
CA HIS A 791 -29.57 -18.02 25.99
C HIS A 791 -28.30 -17.14 26.07
N ARG A 792 -27.75 -16.97 27.27
CA ARG A 792 -26.55 -16.16 27.51
C ARG A 792 -25.31 -17.02 27.61
N PHE A 793 -24.24 -16.64 26.90
CA PHE A 793 -22.98 -17.37 26.82
C PHE A 793 -21.83 -16.57 27.44
N ILE A 794 -21.02 -17.20 28.31
CA ILE A 794 -19.84 -16.58 28.94
C ILE A 794 -18.59 -17.36 28.58
N THR A 795 -17.51 -16.66 28.22
CA THR A 795 -16.19 -17.24 28.01
C THR A 795 -15.19 -16.82 29.10
N THR A 796 -14.20 -17.69 29.38
CA THR A 796 -13.26 -17.63 30.51
C THR A 796 -12.67 -16.24 30.76
N MET A 797 -12.71 -15.78 32.01
CA MET A 797 -12.11 -14.51 32.47
C MET A 797 -10.80 -14.77 33.23
N ASN A 798 -9.68 -14.18 32.80
CA ASN A 798 -8.41 -14.18 33.57
C ASN A 798 -8.16 -12.78 34.11
N ILE A 799 -8.12 -12.62 35.43
CA ILE A 799 -7.95 -11.32 36.09
C ILE A 799 -6.75 -11.41 37.04
N ASP A 800 -5.74 -10.56 36.83
CA ASP A 800 -4.65 -10.37 37.79
C ASP A 800 -4.97 -9.17 38.71
N PRO A 801 -5.37 -9.40 39.98
CA PRO A 801 -5.74 -8.34 40.90
C PRO A 801 -4.58 -7.41 41.30
N SER A 802 -3.33 -7.79 41.01
CA SER A 802 -2.14 -6.98 41.32
C SER A 802 -1.89 -5.86 40.29
N THR A 803 -2.52 -5.94 39.12
CA THR A 803 -2.37 -4.96 38.04
C THR A 803 -3.43 -3.84 38.14
N PRO A 804 -3.10 -2.59 37.72
CA PRO A 804 -4.05 -1.48 37.68
C PRO A 804 -5.38 -1.82 37.03
N GLN A 805 -5.30 -2.52 35.90
CA GLN A 805 -6.44 -2.80 35.06
C GLN A 805 -7.28 -3.96 35.61
N GLY A 806 -6.65 -4.99 36.19
CA GLY A 806 -7.38 -6.15 36.74
C GLY A 806 -8.22 -5.73 37.94
N ASN A 807 -7.70 -4.82 38.75
CA ASN A 807 -8.41 -4.25 39.89
C ASN A 807 -9.54 -3.28 39.49
N LEU A 808 -9.37 -2.50 38.43
CA LEU A 808 -10.43 -1.66 37.88
C LEU A 808 -11.62 -2.51 37.42
N LEU A 809 -11.37 -3.59 36.69
CA LEU A 809 -12.39 -4.54 36.27
C LEU A 809 -13.09 -5.18 37.48
N LEU A 810 -12.34 -5.64 38.48
CA LEU A 810 -12.91 -6.22 39.70
C LEU A 810 -13.87 -5.24 40.40
N ARG A 811 -13.54 -3.94 40.47
CA ARG A 811 -14.46 -2.93 41.02
C ARG A 811 -15.69 -2.67 40.15
N GLN A 812 -15.53 -2.62 38.83
CA GLN A 812 -16.69 -2.49 37.94
C GLN A 812 -17.64 -3.69 38.13
N LEU A 813 -17.08 -4.90 38.25
CA LEU A 813 -17.85 -6.10 38.56
C LEU A 813 -18.54 -6.00 39.94
N GLU A 814 -17.90 -5.44 40.97
CA GLU A 814 -18.54 -5.20 42.28
C GLU A 814 -19.69 -4.19 42.21
N THR A 815 -19.61 -3.18 41.34
CA THR A 815 -20.67 -2.18 41.19
C THR A 815 -21.91 -2.68 40.45
N LEU A 816 -21.85 -3.89 39.86
CA LEU A 816 -23.00 -4.58 39.29
C LEU A 816 -23.92 -5.14 40.41
N GLN A 817 -24.43 -4.27 41.28
CA GLN A 817 -25.25 -4.65 42.45
C GLN A 817 -26.73 -4.96 42.14
N TYR A 818 -27.16 -4.99 40.88
CA TYR A 818 -28.57 -5.24 40.54
C TYR A 818 -28.77 -6.29 39.46
#